data_AF-A0A395SE73-F1
#
_entry.id   AF-A0A395SE73-F1
#
_cell.length_a   1.000
_cell.length_b   1.000
_cell.length_c   1.000
_cell.angle_alpha   90.00
_cell.angle_beta   90.00
_cell.angle_gamma   90.00
#
_symmetry.space_group_name_H-M   'P 1'
#
loop_
_entity.id
_entity.type
_entity.pdbx_description
1 polymer ?
#
loop_
_entity_poly.entity_id
_entity_poly.type
_entity_poly.pdbx_seq_one_letter_code
_entity_poly.pdbx_strand_id
1 'polypeptide(L)'
;MRFFRWTQRDEPPVLLKVRSSAGLIVTTCSFAIFTDIFLYGVIVPILPFSFEERVGISPDRVQYWVSIALAVFGAALLAGSRLVVLCGATVFLCVGRTLALFMVGRALQGISAALTWTVGLALVVDTVDKEHIGKAMGWISTACSLGILVAPLLGGVVYGKGGYYSVFAMCFGLLAVDIALRLAIIEVKDAKVWLDRAGTTSSADPESAVEGAIESTTDKTGDAPVRTTQDQAKEVSDSSRSPIKTLVKLLKQPRFLAALWGTFVQALINTALESTLPLLTHEIFGWDSIGAGLIFLPLILPSFLGPVVGMICDRYGPKWIASFGFLFATPFVVCMMFVDENTIQDKILLCGLLAGVGITMACIFGPLMAEITWAVQGEDGTGGAGQIAQAYGLYNMAYSGGSLVGPIMGGMVKDSSGWGTLKREYGEKVGSPLETPNLTPSLPNSILSFPETRGKTFSIMEQQHIDELLERYLGLLDEYTQLRQTLSQLQSGVYQNIARANFSGERGMRYGHDHYDERMQAIRLLSISQNKHQSPIFSILNVPEEEEEEKGEEQDESSATEGHKQGPKPETGEEKPAEKKRKNKNPLHWFGLFVPMGLRTAQTQSIKTVEDIIPRLVSVNAEMLDVEIEVRRARKRRAKAEMAEKKTGQATTDTQSQIPTLEAS
;
A
#
# COMPACT_ATOMS: atom_id res chain seq x y z
N MET A 1 -6.72 6.46 12.54
CA MET A 1 -8.08 7.04 12.37
C MET A 1 -8.10 8.47 12.93
N ARG A 2 -9.19 9.23 12.84
CA ARG A 2 -9.34 10.57 13.48
C ARG A 2 -10.52 10.67 14.48
N PHE A 3 -11.25 9.59 14.71
CA PHE A 3 -12.61 9.65 15.29
C PHE A 3 -12.71 9.69 16.82
N PHE A 4 -11.64 9.41 17.57
CA PHE A 4 -11.62 9.51 19.03
C PHE A 4 -10.36 10.24 19.49
N ARG A 5 -10.43 11.57 19.65
CA ARG A 5 -9.44 12.33 20.40
C ARG A 5 -9.80 12.33 21.88
N TRP A 6 -9.35 11.29 22.59
CA TRP A 6 -9.47 11.21 24.05
C TRP A 6 -8.78 12.38 24.77
N THR A 7 -7.80 13.02 24.12
CA THR A 7 -6.98 14.14 24.64
C THR A 7 -7.68 15.50 24.72
N GLN A 8 -8.93 15.63 24.27
CA GLN A 8 -9.74 16.88 24.37
C GLN A 8 -10.87 16.80 25.41
N ARG A 9 -10.79 15.85 26.36
CA ARG A 9 -11.66 15.83 27.54
C ARG A 9 -10.93 16.43 28.75
N ASP A 10 -11.70 16.76 29.78
CA ASP A 10 -11.19 17.22 31.06
C ASP A 10 -10.92 16.05 32.03
N GLU A 11 -11.78 15.03 32.00
CA GLU A 11 -11.66 13.80 32.80
C GLU A 11 -10.93 12.65 32.07
N PRO A 12 -10.11 11.84 32.79
CA PRO A 12 -9.41 10.70 32.21
C PRO A 12 -10.39 9.58 31.78
N PRO A 13 -10.10 8.87 30.68
CA PRO A 13 -11.02 7.86 30.17
C PRO A 13 -11.17 6.65 31.11
N VAL A 14 -12.40 6.16 31.22
CA VAL A 14 -12.79 5.02 32.08
C VAL A 14 -11.84 3.84 31.91
N LEU A 15 -11.36 3.31 33.05
CA LEU A 15 -10.40 2.19 33.16
C LEU A 15 -9.02 2.42 32.50
N LEU A 16 -8.56 3.68 32.37
CA LEU A 16 -7.25 4.06 31.79
C LEU A 16 -6.11 3.06 32.12
N LYS A 17 -5.84 2.79 33.40
CA LYS A 17 -4.74 1.89 33.84
C LYS A 17 -4.82 0.46 33.28
N VAL A 18 -6.03 -0.04 33.02
CA VAL A 18 -6.26 -1.37 32.41
C VAL A 18 -6.16 -1.27 30.88
N ARG A 19 -6.76 -0.23 30.30
CA ARG A 19 -6.84 0.02 28.84
C ARG A 19 -5.50 0.39 28.21
N SER A 20 -4.54 0.90 29.00
CA SER A 20 -3.16 1.16 28.60
C SER A 20 -2.17 0.12 29.14
N SER A 21 -2.64 -1.04 29.63
CA SER A 21 -1.75 -2.07 30.17
C SER A 21 -1.03 -2.84 29.05
N ALA A 22 0.27 -3.08 29.23
CA ALA A 22 1.09 -3.81 28.25
C ALA A 22 0.53 -5.22 27.94
N GLY A 23 -0.06 -5.89 28.94
CA GLY A 23 -0.74 -7.18 28.76
C GLY A 23 -1.91 -7.09 27.77
N LEU A 24 -2.84 -6.16 27.95
CA LEU A 24 -3.97 -5.97 27.04
C LEU A 24 -3.51 -5.61 25.62
N ILE A 25 -2.46 -4.79 25.52
CA ILE A 25 -1.87 -4.37 24.24
C ILE A 25 -1.25 -5.56 23.50
N VAL A 26 -0.43 -6.36 24.16
CA VAL A 26 0.14 -7.59 23.58
C VAL A 26 -0.95 -8.59 23.20
N THR A 27 -1.93 -8.85 24.08
CA THR A 27 -3.04 -9.77 23.78
C THR A 27 -3.85 -9.32 22.56
N THR A 28 -4.14 -8.01 22.44
CA THR A 28 -4.91 -7.49 21.29
C THR A 28 -4.09 -7.47 20.01
N CYS A 29 -2.80 -7.11 20.04
CA CYS A 29 -1.94 -7.22 18.86
C CYS A 29 -1.79 -8.67 18.39
N SER A 30 -1.67 -9.63 19.33
CA SER A 30 -1.70 -11.06 19.02
C SER A 30 -3.04 -11.50 18.41
N PHE A 31 -4.18 -11.07 18.97
CA PHE A 31 -5.51 -11.40 18.42
C PHE A 31 -5.76 -10.75 17.04
N ALA A 32 -5.28 -9.53 16.84
CA ALA A 32 -5.34 -8.82 15.57
C ALA A 32 -4.54 -9.53 14.47
N ILE A 33 -3.32 -9.99 14.78
CA ILE A 33 -2.48 -10.76 13.86
C ILE A 33 -3.08 -12.15 13.60
N PHE A 34 -3.57 -12.84 14.63
CA PHE A 34 -4.34 -14.08 14.47
C PHE A 34 -5.54 -13.89 13.53
N THR A 35 -6.33 -12.82 13.71
CA THR A 35 -7.54 -12.55 12.92
C THR A 35 -7.20 -12.22 11.46
N ASP A 36 -6.15 -11.42 11.23
CA ASP A 36 -5.67 -11.04 9.90
C ASP A 36 -5.21 -12.27 9.09
N ILE A 37 -4.39 -13.13 9.71
CA ILE A 37 -3.95 -14.42 9.15
C ILE A 37 -5.12 -15.37 8.96
N PHE A 38 -6.04 -15.45 9.94
CA PHE A 38 -7.18 -16.37 9.86
C PHE A 38 -8.09 -16.01 8.69
N LEU A 39 -8.45 -14.74 8.53
CA LEU A 39 -9.21 -14.25 7.38
C LEU A 39 -8.48 -14.49 6.06
N TYR A 40 -7.14 -14.50 6.02
CA TYR A 40 -6.38 -14.86 4.82
C TYR A 40 -6.47 -16.37 4.51
N GLY A 41 -6.06 -17.20 5.47
CA GLY A 41 -5.89 -18.65 5.31
C GLY A 41 -7.20 -19.42 5.16
N VAL A 42 -8.27 -18.96 5.81
CA VAL A 42 -9.61 -19.61 5.72
C VAL A 42 -10.16 -19.59 4.29
N ILE A 43 -9.76 -18.60 3.49
CA ILE A 43 -10.20 -18.40 2.11
C ILE A 43 -9.41 -19.27 1.12
N VAL A 44 -8.18 -19.68 1.46
CA VAL A 44 -7.27 -20.44 0.57
C VAL A 44 -7.89 -21.74 0.05
N PRO A 45 -8.35 -22.70 0.89
CA PRO A 45 -8.97 -23.93 0.40
C PRO A 45 -10.38 -23.73 -0.18
N ILE A 46 -10.99 -22.55 0.01
CA ILE A 46 -12.39 -22.28 -0.37
C ILE A 46 -12.51 -21.65 -1.77
N LEU A 47 -11.50 -20.89 -2.22
CA LEU A 47 -11.55 -20.21 -3.53
C LEU A 47 -11.80 -21.15 -4.73
N PRO A 48 -11.18 -22.34 -4.85
CA PRO A 48 -11.40 -23.20 -6.00
C PRO A 48 -12.87 -23.58 -6.17
N PHE A 49 -13.45 -24.21 -5.15
CA PHE A 49 -14.87 -24.59 -5.10
C PHE A 49 -15.79 -23.38 -5.28
N SER A 50 -15.46 -22.23 -4.70
CA SER A 50 -16.26 -21.01 -4.85
C SER A 50 -16.26 -20.45 -6.28
N PHE A 51 -15.15 -20.58 -7.00
CA PHE A 51 -15.03 -20.11 -8.38
C PHE A 51 -15.75 -21.03 -9.37
N GLU A 52 -15.72 -22.34 -9.13
CA GLU A 52 -16.50 -23.30 -9.88
C GLU A 52 -18.01 -23.17 -9.56
N GLU A 53 -18.42 -23.45 -8.32
CA GLU A 53 -19.83 -23.54 -7.89
C GLU A 53 -20.61 -22.21 -8.00
N ARG A 54 -19.98 -21.07 -7.67
CA ARG A 54 -20.70 -19.78 -7.52
C ARG A 54 -20.47 -18.79 -8.65
N VAL A 55 -19.33 -18.88 -9.33
CA VAL A 55 -18.96 -17.97 -10.43
C VAL A 55 -19.08 -18.67 -11.80
N GLY A 56 -19.22 -20.01 -11.83
CA GLY A 56 -19.37 -20.77 -13.07
C GLY A 56 -18.10 -20.82 -13.92
N ILE A 57 -16.93 -20.75 -13.26
CA ILE A 57 -15.64 -20.82 -13.95
C ILE A 57 -15.36 -22.28 -14.30
N SER A 58 -14.98 -22.52 -15.56
CA SER A 58 -14.65 -23.86 -16.03
C SER A 58 -13.35 -24.37 -15.37
N PRO A 59 -13.26 -25.67 -14.96
CA PRO A 59 -12.17 -26.17 -14.11
C PRO A 59 -10.76 -25.84 -14.61
N ASP A 60 -10.55 -25.88 -15.93
CA ASP A 60 -9.33 -25.49 -16.65
C ASP A 60 -8.80 -24.09 -16.29
N ARG A 61 -9.64 -23.19 -15.79
CA ARG A 61 -9.27 -21.81 -15.43
C ARG A 61 -9.46 -21.50 -13.95
N VAL A 62 -9.89 -22.46 -13.13
CA VAL A 62 -10.00 -22.25 -11.67
C VAL A 62 -8.62 -21.98 -11.06
N GLN A 63 -7.59 -22.74 -11.45
CA GLN A 63 -6.20 -22.50 -11.02
C GLN A 63 -5.74 -21.07 -11.32
N TYR A 64 -5.85 -20.67 -12.59
CA TYR A 64 -5.46 -19.34 -13.07
C TYR A 64 -6.10 -18.21 -12.23
N TRP A 65 -7.40 -18.30 -11.96
CA TRP A 65 -8.09 -17.29 -11.16
C TRP A 65 -7.77 -17.36 -9.66
N VAL A 66 -7.54 -18.56 -9.08
CA VAL A 66 -7.08 -18.73 -7.68
C VAL A 66 -5.69 -18.09 -7.51
N SER A 67 -4.78 -18.37 -8.44
CA SER A 67 -3.44 -17.78 -8.49
C SER A 67 -3.50 -16.26 -8.61
N ILE A 68 -4.34 -15.69 -9.48
CA ILE A 68 -4.55 -14.24 -9.57
C ILE A 68 -5.15 -13.67 -8.27
N ALA A 69 -6.12 -14.34 -7.64
CA ALA A 69 -6.74 -13.85 -6.41
C ALA A 69 -5.74 -13.75 -5.24
N LEU A 70 -4.80 -14.70 -5.13
CA LEU A 70 -3.72 -14.67 -4.14
C LEU A 70 -2.63 -13.66 -4.52
N ALA A 71 -2.27 -13.56 -5.79
CA ALA A 71 -1.30 -12.57 -6.28
C ALA A 71 -1.80 -11.12 -6.09
N VAL A 72 -3.10 -10.87 -6.30
CA VAL A 72 -3.74 -9.55 -6.05
C VAL A 72 -3.68 -9.17 -4.57
N PHE A 73 -3.79 -10.13 -3.65
CA PHE A 73 -3.54 -9.89 -2.22
C PHE A 73 -2.07 -9.48 -1.99
N GLY A 74 -1.10 -10.23 -2.54
CA GLY A 74 0.34 -9.90 -2.42
C GLY A 74 0.72 -8.55 -3.04
N ALA A 75 0.17 -8.21 -4.20
CA ALA A 75 0.35 -6.91 -4.85
C ALA A 75 -0.23 -5.75 -4.01
N ALA A 76 -1.40 -5.97 -3.39
CA ALA A 76 -2.04 -4.95 -2.58
C ALA A 76 -1.39 -4.78 -1.18
N LEU A 77 -0.71 -5.82 -0.68
CA LEU A 77 0.15 -5.78 0.51
C LEU A 77 1.31 -4.78 0.34
N LEU A 78 1.80 -4.57 -0.90
CA LEU A 78 2.79 -3.52 -1.24
C LEU A 78 2.20 -2.09 -1.26
N ALA A 79 0.89 -1.93 -1.44
CA ALA A 79 0.24 -0.67 -1.83
C ALA A 79 -0.45 0.09 -0.67
N GLY A 80 -0.19 -0.30 0.58
CA GLY A 80 -1.07 -0.02 1.71
C GLY A 80 -1.30 1.46 2.07
N SER A 81 -2.58 1.88 2.19
CA SER A 81 -3.01 2.87 3.19
C SER A 81 -4.55 3.05 3.32
N ARG A 82 -5.18 2.43 4.34
CA ARG A 82 -6.08 3.07 5.35
C ARG A 82 -6.79 2.02 6.24
N LEU A 83 -7.08 2.40 7.49
CA LEU A 83 -7.52 1.48 8.56
C LEU A 83 -9.01 1.06 8.55
N VAL A 84 -9.76 1.29 7.47
CA VAL A 84 -11.21 0.98 7.37
C VAL A 84 -11.46 -0.24 6.46
N VAL A 85 -10.39 -0.83 5.95
CA VAL A 85 -10.43 -1.64 4.74
C VAL A 85 -10.78 -3.12 5.00
N LEU A 86 -10.42 -3.71 6.14
CA LEU A 86 -10.66 -5.15 6.42
C LEU A 86 -12.15 -5.52 6.41
N CYS A 87 -13.00 -4.71 7.04
CA CYS A 87 -14.44 -4.93 7.08
C CYS A 87 -15.04 -4.90 5.67
N GLY A 88 -14.60 -3.92 4.85
CA GLY A 88 -14.98 -3.84 3.45
C GLY A 88 -14.54 -5.07 2.67
N ALA A 89 -13.29 -5.51 2.83
CA ALA A 89 -12.74 -6.71 2.19
C ALA A 89 -13.60 -7.95 2.47
N THR A 90 -13.89 -8.24 3.75
CA THR A 90 -14.68 -9.42 4.16
C THR A 90 -16.12 -9.35 3.62
N VAL A 91 -16.73 -8.16 3.52
CA VAL A 91 -18.06 -7.98 2.91
C VAL A 91 -18.01 -8.15 1.39
N PHE A 92 -17.04 -7.56 0.68
CA PHE A 92 -16.88 -7.73 -0.77
C PHE A 92 -16.64 -9.18 -1.17
N LEU A 93 -15.89 -9.92 -0.34
CA LEU A 93 -15.71 -11.37 -0.49
C LEU A 93 -17.05 -12.09 -0.24
N CYS A 94 -17.69 -11.91 0.91
CA CYS A 94 -18.97 -12.57 1.26
C CYS A 94 -20.09 -12.39 0.21
N VAL A 95 -20.18 -11.19 -0.38
CA VAL A 95 -21.17 -10.83 -1.41
C VAL A 95 -20.69 -11.21 -2.83
N GLY A 96 -19.47 -11.74 -2.96
CA GLY A 96 -18.82 -12.10 -4.22
C GLY A 96 -19.61 -13.11 -5.06
N ARG A 97 -20.19 -12.60 -6.17
CA ARG A 97 -20.82 -13.39 -7.25
C ARG A 97 -20.11 -13.22 -8.60
N THR A 98 -19.05 -12.42 -8.65
CA THR A 98 -18.25 -12.19 -9.87
C THR A 98 -16.77 -12.09 -9.49
N LEU A 99 -15.88 -12.45 -10.41
CA LEU A 99 -14.43 -12.32 -10.24
C LEU A 99 -14.01 -10.93 -9.75
N ALA A 100 -14.61 -9.87 -10.31
CA ALA A 100 -14.28 -8.50 -9.94
C ALA A 100 -14.50 -8.21 -8.44
N LEU A 101 -15.57 -8.72 -7.83
CA LEU A 101 -15.80 -8.57 -6.38
C LEU A 101 -14.76 -9.34 -5.55
N PHE A 102 -14.37 -10.55 -5.97
CA PHE A 102 -13.31 -11.31 -5.30
C PHE A 102 -11.94 -10.62 -5.39
N MET A 103 -11.60 -10.05 -6.55
CA MET A 103 -10.33 -9.32 -6.72
C MET A 103 -10.29 -8.02 -5.92
N VAL A 104 -11.40 -7.26 -5.91
CA VAL A 104 -11.54 -6.08 -5.02
C VAL A 104 -11.43 -6.51 -3.56
N GLY A 105 -12.10 -7.59 -3.16
CA GLY A 105 -12.02 -8.17 -1.83
C GLY A 105 -10.59 -8.53 -1.40
N ARG A 106 -9.86 -9.28 -2.23
CA ARG A 106 -8.46 -9.65 -1.99
C ARG A 106 -7.51 -8.46 -1.96
N ALA A 107 -7.70 -7.47 -2.84
CA ALA A 107 -6.89 -6.24 -2.84
C ALA A 107 -7.09 -5.43 -1.56
N LEU A 108 -8.34 -5.25 -1.13
CA LEU A 108 -8.67 -4.59 0.15
C LEU A 108 -8.05 -5.38 1.32
N GLN A 109 -8.15 -6.72 1.31
CA GLN A 109 -7.56 -7.56 2.35
C GLN A 109 -6.03 -7.37 2.47
N GLY A 110 -5.30 -7.32 1.34
CA GLY A 110 -3.85 -7.07 1.32
C GLY A 110 -3.47 -5.68 1.87
N ILE A 111 -4.18 -4.63 1.45
CA ILE A 111 -3.98 -3.25 1.97
C ILE A 111 -4.17 -3.19 3.50
N SER A 112 -5.06 -4.01 4.06
CA SER A 112 -5.29 -4.08 5.50
C SER A 112 -4.17 -4.78 6.26
N ALA A 113 -3.73 -5.95 5.78
CA ALA A 113 -2.72 -6.77 6.45
C ALA A 113 -1.41 -5.99 6.65
N ALA A 114 -0.95 -5.24 5.65
CA ALA A 114 0.23 -4.39 5.73
C ALA A 114 0.20 -3.42 6.92
N LEU A 115 -0.98 -2.90 7.29
CA LEU A 115 -1.16 -1.99 8.43
C LEU A 115 -1.25 -2.74 9.76
N THR A 116 -1.92 -3.90 9.83
CA THR A 116 -2.01 -4.69 11.07
C THR A 116 -0.61 -5.09 11.56
N TRP A 117 0.24 -5.60 10.67
CA TRP A 117 1.60 -6.03 11.03
C TRP A 117 2.52 -4.86 11.39
N THR A 118 2.58 -3.81 10.56
CA THR A 118 3.50 -2.68 10.80
C THR A 118 3.14 -1.87 12.05
N VAL A 119 1.85 -1.59 12.29
CA VAL A 119 1.40 -0.84 13.47
C VAL A 119 1.37 -1.72 14.71
N GLY A 120 0.94 -2.98 14.61
CA GLY A 120 0.83 -3.90 15.75
C GLY A 120 2.19 -4.23 16.38
N LEU A 121 3.20 -4.53 15.55
CA LEU A 121 4.57 -4.76 16.02
C LEU A 121 5.18 -3.50 16.63
N ALA A 122 5.05 -2.34 15.97
CA ALA A 122 5.56 -1.07 16.49
C ALA A 122 4.91 -0.69 17.83
N LEU A 123 3.60 -0.89 17.99
CA LEU A 123 2.90 -0.63 19.24
C LEU A 123 3.39 -1.53 20.37
N VAL A 124 3.70 -2.81 20.11
CA VAL A 124 4.27 -3.71 21.13
C VAL A 124 5.72 -3.35 21.48
N VAL A 125 6.55 -2.98 20.50
CA VAL A 125 7.92 -2.47 20.72
C VAL A 125 7.92 -1.18 21.56
N ASP A 126 6.94 -0.29 21.36
CA ASP A 126 6.81 0.99 22.08
C ASP A 126 6.13 0.87 23.46
N THR A 127 5.63 -0.31 23.85
CA THR A 127 4.84 -0.50 25.10
C THR A 127 5.34 -1.61 26.03
N VAL A 128 6.28 -2.44 25.60
CA VAL A 128 6.89 -3.52 26.41
C VAL A 128 8.36 -3.23 26.63
N ASP A 129 8.82 -3.34 27.88
CA ASP A 129 10.22 -3.10 28.24
C ASP A 129 11.19 -4.05 27.52
N LYS A 130 12.42 -3.59 27.27
CA LYS A 130 13.43 -4.34 26.49
C LYS A 130 13.71 -5.76 27.01
N GLU A 131 13.57 -6.00 28.32
CA GLU A 131 13.73 -7.32 28.94
C GLU A 131 12.55 -8.28 28.67
N HIS A 132 11.38 -7.72 28.40
CA HIS A 132 10.11 -8.44 28.25
C HIS A 132 9.66 -8.55 26.78
N ILE A 133 10.26 -7.77 25.89
CA ILE A 133 9.93 -7.70 24.45
C ILE A 133 9.99 -9.07 23.76
N GLY A 134 10.97 -9.92 24.11
CA GLY A 134 11.08 -11.29 23.57
C GLY A 134 9.91 -12.19 23.96
N LYS A 135 9.37 -12.05 25.17
CA LYS A 135 8.18 -12.78 25.63
C LYS A 135 6.93 -12.31 24.89
N ALA A 136 6.80 -11.00 24.63
CA ALA A 136 5.71 -10.43 23.87
C ALA A 136 5.74 -10.85 22.38
N MET A 137 6.92 -10.85 21.76
CA MET A 137 7.11 -11.38 20.41
C MET A 137 6.84 -12.89 20.33
N GLY A 138 7.14 -13.64 21.40
CA GLY A 138 6.74 -15.04 21.55
C GLY A 138 5.22 -15.24 21.43
N TRP A 139 4.42 -14.48 22.19
CA TRP A 139 2.96 -14.54 22.12
C TRP A 139 2.40 -14.16 20.74
N ILE A 140 2.98 -13.15 20.07
CA ILE A 140 2.62 -12.79 18.69
C ILE A 140 2.93 -13.96 17.73
N SER A 141 4.08 -14.60 17.88
CA SER A 141 4.49 -15.76 17.07
C SER A 141 3.56 -16.96 17.28
N THR A 142 3.19 -17.28 18.54
CA THR A 142 2.20 -18.34 18.83
C THR A 142 0.83 -18.04 18.23
N ALA A 143 0.36 -16.79 18.31
CA ALA A 143 -0.90 -16.38 17.70
C ALA A 143 -0.85 -16.44 16.16
N CYS A 144 0.31 -16.13 15.56
CA CYS A 144 0.58 -16.32 14.13
C CYS A 144 0.46 -17.80 13.73
N SER A 145 1.26 -18.71 14.34
CA SER A 145 1.21 -20.15 14.06
C SER A 145 -0.19 -20.75 14.26
N LEU A 146 -0.92 -20.32 15.30
CA LEU A 146 -2.30 -20.77 15.54
C LEU A 146 -3.26 -20.27 14.45
N GLY A 147 -3.10 -19.03 13.97
CA GLY A 147 -3.87 -18.48 12.86
C GLY A 147 -3.66 -19.28 11.57
N ILE A 148 -2.40 -19.56 11.22
CA ILE A 148 -2.05 -20.36 10.04
C ILE A 148 -2.63 -21.78 10.17
N LEU A 149 -2.47 -22.44 11.33
CA LEU A 149 -2.92 -23.82 11.55
C LEU A 149 -4.44 -23.99 11.49
N VAL A 150 -5.18 -23.11 12.16
CA VAL A 150 -6.62 -23.30 12.41
C VAL A 150 -7.47 -22.81 11.22
N ALA A 151 -6.94 -21.90 10.39
CA ALA A 151 -7.75 -21.25 9.35
C ALA A 151 -8.10 -22.15 8.14
N PRO A 152 -7.18 -22.87 7.47
CA PRO A 152 -7.54 -23.79 6.39
C PRO A 152 -8.41 -24.95 6.91
N LEU A 153 -8.12 -25.43 8.13
CA LEU A 153 -8.86 -26.48 8.82
C LEU A 153 -10.33 -26.09 9.06
N LEU A 154 -10.58 -24.96 9.74
CA LEU A 154 -11.95 -24.50 9.97
C LEU A 154 -12.62 -24.01 8.69
N GLY A 155 -11.86 -23.46 7.74
CA GLY A 155 -12.37 -23.08 6.42
C GLY A 155 -12.99 -24.27 5.70
N GLY A 156 -12.21 -25.33 5.49
CA GLY A 156 -12.70 -26.57 4.86
C GLY A 156 -13.86 -27.22 5.63
N VAL A 157 -13.73 -27.38 6.95
CA VAL A 157 -14.76 -28.05 7.77
C VAL A 157 -16.07 -27.26 7.85
N VAL A 158 -16.02 -25.92 7.97
CA VAL A 158 -17.23 -25.08 8.01
C VAL A 158 -17.83 -24.92 6.61
N TYR A 159 -17.02 -24.89 5.55
CA TYR A 159 -17.53 -24.91 4.17
C TYR A 159 -18.26 -26.21 3.87
N GLY A 160 -17.65 -27.37 4.10
CA GLY A 160 -18.24 -28.68 3.80
C GLY A 160 -19.51 -29.01 4.61
N LYS A 161 -19.73 -28.37 5.77
CA LYS A 161 -20.91 -28.62 6.62
C LYS A 161 -21.97 -27.51 6.64
N GLY A 162 -21.58 -26.24 6.48
CA GLY A 162 -22.48 -25.08 6.51
C GLY A 162 -22.53 -24.28 5.21
N GLY A 163 -21.69 -24.63 4.23
CA GLY A 163 -21.51 -23.88 3.01
C GLY A 163 -20.80 -22.53 3.21
N TYR A 164 -20.54 -21.88 2.08
CA TYR A 164 -19.83 -20.61 1.97
C TYR A 164 -20.23 -19.55 3.03
N TYR A 165 -21.53 -19.30 3.22
CA TYR A 165 -21.99 -18.20 4.09
C TYR A 165 -21.70 -18.45 5.58
N SER A 166 -21.67 -19.71 6.04
CA SER A 166 -21.28 -20.03 7.42
C SER A 166 -19.82 -19.70 7.72
N VAL A 167 -18.93 -19.83 6.72
CA VAL A 167 -17.52 -19.44 6.86
C VAL A 167 -17.39 -17.92 7.03
N PHE A 168 -18.12 -17.14 6.23
CA PHE A 168 -18.12 -15.69 6.38
C PHE A 168 -18.78 -15.22 7.67
N ALA A 169 -19.83 -15.90 8.16
CA ALA A 169 -20.40 -15.64 9.48
C ALA A 169 -19.37 -15.85 10.61
N MET A 170 -18.58 -16.93 10.56
CA MET A 170 -17.45 -17.16 11.47
C MET A 170 -16.40 -16.04 11.38
N CYS A 171 -16.04 -15.61 10.15
CA CYS A 171 -15.10 -14.51 9.94
C CYS A 171 -15.61 -13.17 10.51
N PHE A 172 -16.89 -12.84 10.33
CA PHE A 172 -17.49 -11.64 10.92
C PHE A 172 -17.55 -11.70 12.46
N GLY A 173 -17.78 -12.88 13.04
CA GLY A 173 -17.72 -13.09 14.49
C GLY A 173 -16.34 -12.79 15.07
N LEU A 174 -15.29 -13.35 14.48
CA LEU A 174 -13.89 -13.05 14.87
C LEU A 174 -13.53 -11.58 14.67
N LEU A 175 -13.90 -11.00 13.53
CA LEU A 175 -13.63 -9.60 13.21
C LEU A 175 -14.36 -8.63 14.17
N ALA A 176 -15.57 -8.96 14.64
CA ALA A 176 -16.27 -8.17 15.64
C ALA A 176 -15.55 -8.16 16.99
N VAL A 177 -14.97 -9.30 17.42
CA VAL A 177 -14.15 -9.40 18.63
C VAL A 177 -12.84 -8.60 18.47
N ASP A 178 -12.17 -8.71 17.33
CA ASP A 178 -10.96 -7.93 17.02
C ASP A 178 -11.22 -6.42 17.09
N ILE A 179 -12.30 -5.94 16.47
CA ILE A 179 -12.70 -4.53 16.53
C ILE A 179 -13.00 -4.11 17.98
N ALA A 180 -13.70 -4.94 18.77
CA ALA A 180 -14.01 -4.64 20.15
C ALA A 180 -12.73 -4.53 21.02
N LEU A 181 -11.76 -5.42 20.84
CA LEU A 181 -10.46 -5.37 21.53
C LEU A 181 -9.63 -4.15 21.10
N ARG A 182 -9.55 -3.84 19.79
CA ARG A 182 -8.85 -2.65 19.29
C ARG A 182 -9.49 -1.34 19.79
N LEU A 183 -10.80 -1.29 19.98
CA LEU A 183 -11.51 -0.15 20.60
C LEU A 183 -11.33 -0.09 22.13
N ALA A 184 -11.04 -1.23 22.78
CA ALA A 184 -10.78 -1.28 24.22
C ALA A 184 -9.40 -0.72 24.61
N ILE A 185 -8.42 -0.67 23.69
CA ILE A 185 -7.09 -0.13 23.96
C ILE A 185 -7.06 1.41 24.00
N ILE A 186 -6.11 1.94 24.78
CA ILE A 186 -5.61 3.32 24.69
C ILE A 186 -4.09 3.24 24.53
N GLU A 187 -3.52 3.94 23.53
CA GLU A 187 -2.07 3.97 23.34
C GLU A 187 -1.35 4.56 24.57
N VAL A 188 -0.24 3.94 25.00
CA VAL A 188 0.53 4.41 26.17
C VAL A 188 1.03 5.84 26.01
N LYS A 189 1.22 6.32 24.77
CA LYS A 189 1.59 7.72 24.47
C LYS A 189 0.47 8.70 24.83
N ASP A 190 -0.77 8.38 24.48
CA ASP A 190 -1.96 9.16 24.89
C ASP A 190 -2.25 8.99 26.39
N ALA A 191 -1.99 7.80 26.95
CA ALA A 191 -2.16 7.55 28.38
C ALA A 191 -1.18 8.36 29.26
N LYS A 192 0.06 8.57 28.81
CA LYS A 192 1.04 9.41 29.53
C LYS A 192 0.55 10.84 29.71
N VAL A 193 -0.01 11.46 28.66
CA VAL A 193 -0.61 12.82 28.75
C VAL A 193 -1.65 12.93 29.87
N TRP A 194 -2.39 11.84 30.15
CA TRP A 194 -3.36 11.77 31.23
C TRP A 194 -2.76 11.50 32.60
N LEU A 195 -1.72 10.67 32.69
CA LEU A 195 -1.00 10.38 33.94
C LEU A 195 -0.19 11.59 34.41
N ASP A 196 0.47 12.29 33.48
CA ASP A 196 1.25 13.50 33.74
C ASP A 196 0.33 14.66 34.19
N ARG A 197 -0.86 14.78 33.58
CA ARG A 197 -1.92 15.72 34.02
C ARG A 197 -2.42 15.37 35.43
N ALA A 198 -2.71 14.10 35.71
CA ALA A 198 -3.15 13.67 37.03
C ALA A 198 -2.10 13.93 38.12
N GLY A 199 -0.81 13.74 37.80
CA GLY A 199 0.30 14.09 38.69
C GLY A 199 0.41 15.59 38.97
N THR A 200 0.14 16.45 37.99
CA THR A 200 0.14 17.91 38.19
C THR A 200 -1.09 18.45 38.92
N THR A 201 -2.19 17.71 38.99
CA THR A 201 -3.35 18.04 39.84
C THR A 201 -3.23 17.56 41.29
N SER A 202 -2.17 16.82 41.66
CA SER A 202 -2.01 16.18 42.98
C SER A 202 -1.12 16.98 43.95
N SER A 203 -1.06 18.31 43.82
CA SER A 203 -0.20 19.18 44.66
C SER A 203 -0.95 20.46 45.12
N ALA A 204 -2.19 20.30 45.54
CA ALA A 204 -3.08 21.40 45.96
C ALA A 204 -3.71 21.17 47.35
N ASP A 205 -2.89 20.81 48.34
CA ASP A 205 -3.23 20.82 49.78
C ASP A 205 -1.95 21.09 50.61
N PRO A 206 -1.75 22.31 51.15
CA PRO A 206 -0.47 22.67 51.81
C PRO A 206 -0.32 22.27 53.29
N GLU A 207 -1.34 21.75 53.96
CA GLU A 207 -1.42 21.75 55.44
C GLU A 207 -1.23 20.40 56.16
N SER A 208 -0.90 19.29 55.46
CA SER A 208 -0.77 17.95 56.07
C SER A 208 0.67 17.39 56.14
N ALA A 209 1.69 18.25 56.12
CA ALA A 209 3.10 17.84 55.96
C ALA A 209 4.02 18.17 57.15
N VAL A 210 3.48 18.39 58.36
CA VAL A 210 4.28 18.72 59.58
C VAL A 210 3.86 17.90 60.81
N GLU A 211 3.72 16.58 60.66
CA GLU A 211 3.80 15.63 61.78
C GLU A 211 4.06 14.21 61.24
N GLY A 212 5.08 13.51 61.76
CA GLY A 212 5.46 12.16 61.27
C GLY A 212 6.92 11.97 60.83
N ALA A 213 7.89 12.66 61.45
CA ALA A 213 9.32 12.54 61.11
C ALA A 213 10.23 12.45 62.36
N ILE A 214 9.82 11.65 63.37
CA ILE A 214 10.62 11.33 64.56
C ILE A 214 10.54 9.81 64.83
N GLU A 215 11.64 9.27 65.37
CA GLU A 215 11.87 7.89 65.86
C GLU A 215 12.20 6.74 64.88
N SER A 216 13.07 5.84 65.36
CA SER A 216 13.57 4.58 64.77
C SER A 216 14.56 4.65 63.59
N THR A 217 15.81 5.00 63.92
CA THR A 217 16.99 4.23 63.49
C THR A 217 16.80 2.71 63.76
N THR A 218 17.53 1.74 63.19
CA THR A 218 19.00 1.69 63.02
C THR A 218 19.41 0.55 62.07
N ASP A 219 20.60 0.68 61.46
CA ASP A 219 21.50 -0.36 60.91
C ASP A 219 20.98 -1.53 60.05
N LYS A 220 21.50 -1.59 58.80
CA LYS A 220 22.71 -2.38 58.55
C LYS A 220 23.49 -1.95 57.30
N THR A 221 24.80 -2.03 57.38
CA THR A 221 25.77 -1.65 56.34
C THR A 221 26.11 -2.80 55.38
N GLY A 222 26.52 -2.44 54.16
CA GLY A 222 27.06 -3.37 53.16
C GLY A 222 27.49 -2.62 51.90
N ASP A 223 28.79 -2.60 51.59
CA ASP A 223 29.36 -1.72 50.58
C ASP A 223 29.01 -2.08 49.12
N ALA A 224 28.56 -1.08 48.37
CA ALA A 224 28.72 -0.98 46.93
C ALA A 224 28.90 0.50 46.54
N PRO A 225 29.86 0.85 45.66
CA PRO A 225 30.22 2.25 45.45
C PRO A 225 29.14 3.04 44.71
N VAL A 226 28.67 4.13 45.32
CA VAL A 226 27.78 5.11 44.70
C VAL A 226 28.50 5.78 43.52
N ARG A 227 28.24 5.32 42.30
CA ARG A 227 28.53 6.08 41.08
C ARG A 227 27.36 7.01 40.77
N THR A 228 27.64 8.30 40.78
CA THR A 228 26.68 9.39 40.63
C THR A 228 25.83 9.22 39.37
N THR A 229 24.50 9.27 39.52
CA THR A 229 23.51 9.17 38.44
C THR A 229 23.41 10.47 37.64
N GLN A 230 24.51 10.86 36.98
CA GLN A 230 24.64 12.17 36.33
C GLN A 230 24.94 12.14 34.82
N ASP A 231 25.04 10.96 34.19
CA ASP A 231 25.26 10.81 32.74
C ASP A 231 24.03 10.36 31.92
N GLN A 232 22.90 10.01 32.55
CA GLN A 232 21.67 9.63 31.82
C GLN A 232 20.84 10.83 31.29
N ALA A 233 21.33 12.06 31.45
CA ALA A 233 20.69 13.27 30.93
C ALA A 233 21.17 13.65 29.50
N LYS A 234 21.70 12.69 28.72
CA LYS A 234 22.46 13.00 27.49
C LYS A 234 22.06 12.24 26.22
N GLU A 235 20.88 11.61 26.18
CA GLU A 235 20.26 11.09 24.95
C GLU A 235 19.04 11.91 24.48
N VAL A 236 19.11 13.24 24.58
CA VAL A 236 18.09 14.13 23.98
C VAL A 236 18.41 14.36 22.49
N SER A 237 17.76 13.57 21.64
CA SER A 237 17.55 13.79 20.20
C SER A 237 18.76 14.07 19.29
N ASP A 238 19.42 13.01 18.78
CA ASP A 238 20.06 13.07 17.44
C ASP A 238 18.98 12.94 16.35
N SER A 239 18.18 13.99 16.18
CA SER A 239 17.13 14.06 15.15
C SER A 239 17.68 14.40 13.74
N SER A 240 18.99 14.29 13.51
CA SER A 240 19.64 14.69 12.25
C SER A 240 19.56 13.64 11.13
N ARG A 241 19.30 12.38 11.48
CA ARG A 241 19.40 11.23 10.56
C ARG A 241 18.14 11.09 9.70
N SER A 242 18.18 11.70 8.51
CA SER A 242 17.15 11.51 7.47
C SER A 242 16.82 10.02 7.27
N PRO A 243 15.52 9.61 7.30
CA PRO A 243 15.13 8.20 7.24
C PRO A 243 15.59 7.53 5.94
N ILE A 244 15.66 8.28 4.84
CA ILE A 244 16.18 7.78 3.54
C ILE A 244 17.65 7.38 3.66
N LYS A 245 18.48 8.11 4.44
CA LYS A 245 19.89 7.75 4.67
C LYS A 245 20.02 6.46 5.48
N THR A 246 19.12 6.24 6.45
CA THR A 246 19.06 4.99 7.22
C THR A 246 18.64 3.82 6.34
N LEU A 247 17.58 3.98 5.55
CA LEU A 247 17.09 2.97 4.61
C LEU A 247 18.18 2.55 3.61
N VAL A 248 18.89 3.52 3.03
CA VAL A 248 20.02 3.29 2.11
C VAL A 248 21.24 2.67 2.82
N LYS A 249 21.43 2.89 4.12
CA LYS A 249 22.48 2.20 4.90
C LYS A 249 22.13 0.72 5.09
N LEU A 250 20.88 0.39 5.45
CA LEU A 250 20.42 -1.00 5.61
C LEU A 250 20.51 -1.78 4.28
N LEU A 251 20.00 -1.20 3.18
CA LEU A 251 20.06 -1.82 1.85
C LEU A 251 21.48 -2.02 1.31
N LYS A 252 22.50 -1.37 1.89
CA LYS A 252 23.93 -1.59 1.56
C LYS A 252 24.58 -2.70 2.38
N GLN A 253 23.93 -3.26 3.40
CA GLN A 253 24.46 -4.40 4.15
C GLN A 253 24.15 -5.71 3.42
N PRO A 254 25.15 -6.48 2.94
CA PRO A 254 24.90 -7.70 2.16
C PRO A 254 24.19 -8.80 2.98
N ARG A 255 24.45 -8.87 4.29
CA ARG A 255 23.78 -9.78 5.23
C ARG A 255 22.27 -9.50 5.34
N PHE A 256 21.90 -8.22 5.40
CA PHE A 256 20.50 -7.78 5.43
C PHE A 256 19.81 -8.05 4.08
N LEU A 257 20.47 -7.74 2.96
CA LEU A 257 19.94 -8.00 1.62
C LEU A 257 19.73 -9.51 1.37
N ALA A 258 20.63 -10.36 1.86
CA ALA A 258 20.47 -11.82 1.82
C ALA A 258 19.26 -12.31 2.66
N ALA A 259 19.00 -11.69 3.81
CA ALA A 259 17.82 -12.03 4.62
C ALA A 259 16.50 -11.56 3.97
N LEU A 260 16.49 -10.42 3.27
CA LEU A 260 15.36 -10.00 2.43
C LEU A 260 15.14 -10.96 1.24
N TRP A 261 16.22 -11.39 0.58
CA TRP A 261 16.11 -12.38 -0.50
C TRP A 261 15.56 -13.73 0.00
N GLY A 262 16.06 -14.21 1.14
CA GLY A 262 15.50 -15.39 1.82
C GLY A 262 14.01 -15.21 2.14
N THR A 263 13.61 -14.04 2.63
CA THR A 263 12.20 -13.72 2.91
C THR A 263 11.33 -13.80 1.64
N PHE A 264 11.81 -13.22 0.54
CA PHE A 264 11.13 -13.29 -0.76
C PHE A 264 10.96 -14.74 -1.25
N VAL A 265 12.03 -15.55 -1.21
CA VAL A 265 11.98 -16.96 -1.63
C VAL A 265 11.09 -17.81 -0.71
N GLN A 266 11.12 -17.57 0.60
CA GLN A 266 10.27 -18.25 1.59
C GLN A 266 8.78 -17.96 1.31
N ALA A 267 8.41 -16.69 1.13
CA ALA A 267 7.05 -16.28 0.83
C ALA A 267 6.57 -16.81 -0.53
N LEU A 268 7.45 -16.82 -1.54
CA LEU A 268 7.19 -17.35 -2.88
C LEU A 268 6.88 -18.86 -2.84
N ILE A 269 7.68 -19.66 -2.14
CA ILE A 269 7.43 -21.11 -2.00
C ILE A 269 6.13 -21.37 -1.23
N ASN A 270 5.93 -20.69 -0.10
CA ASN A 270 4.74 -20.87 0.74
C ASN A 270 3.45 -20.56 -0.03
N THR A 271 3.40 -19.42 -0.71
CA THR A 271 2.19 -18.98 -1.43
C THR A 271 1.95 -19.71 -2.75
N ALA A 272 2.99 -20.27 -3.38
CA ALA A 272 2.85 -21.22 -4.49
C ALA A 272 2.17 -22.54 -4.04
N LEU A 273 2.54 -23.05 -2.87
CA LEU A 273 1.90 -24.24 -2.28
C LEU A 273 0.45 -23.95 -1.88
N GLU A 274 0.17 -22.80 -1.25
CA GLU A 274 -1.19 -22.36 -0.93
C GLU A 274 -2.10 -22.26 -2.17
N SER A 275 -1.58 -21.81 -3.32
CA SER A 275 -2.37 -21.70 -4.55
C SER A 275 -2.63 -23.04 -5.26
N THR A 276 -1.85 -24.08 -4.99
CA THR A 276 -1.87 -25.34 -5.75
C THR A 276 -2.38 -26.53 -4.95
N LEU A 277 -2.07 -26.64 -3.66
CA LEU A 277 -2.43 -27.81 -2.82
C LEU A 277 -3.93 -28.14 -2.78
N PRO A 278 -4.87 -27.17 -2.63
CA PRO A 278 -6.30 -27.48 -2.63
C PRO A 278 -6.73 -28.17 -3.93
N LEU A 279 -6.31 -27.63 -5.07
CA LEU A 279 -6.65 -28.14 -6.41
C LEU A 279 -5.95 -29.48 -6.69
N LEU A 280 -4.69 -29.65 -6.28
CA LEU A 280 -3.98 -30.93 -6.36
C LEU A 280 -4.76 -32.05 -5.66
N THR A 281 -5.23 -31.82 -4.43
CA THR A 281 -5.99 -32.83 -3.68
C THR A 281 -7.38 -33.08 -4.27
N HIS A 282 -8.01 -32.07 -4.87
CA HIS A 282 -9.29 -32.24 -5.54
C HIS A 282 -9.14 -33.08 -6.83
N GLU A 283 -8.20 -32.72 -7.69
CA GLU A 283 -8.02 -33.33 -9.02
C GLU A 283 -7.45 -34.75 -8.96
N ILE A 284 -6.39 -34.99 -8.17
CA ILE A 284 -5.74 -36.32 -8.10
C ILE A 284 -6.51 -37.26 -7.16
N PHE A 285 -6.92 -36.78 -5.99
CA PHE A 285 -7.51 -37.64 -4.97
C PHE A 285 -9.04 -37.63 -4.91
N GLY A 286 -9.71 -36.73 -5.63
CA GLY A 286 -11.16 -36.53 -5.51
C GLY A 286 -11.58 -35.97 -4.14
N TRP A 287 -10.67 -35.26 -3.44
CA TRP A 287 -10.97 -34.73 -2.11
C TRP A 287 -11.91 -33.52 -2.17
N ASP A 288 -12.73 -33.40 -1.12
CA ASP A 288 -13.65 -32.30 -0.92
C ASP A 288 -12.96 -31.10 -0.23
N SER A 289 -13.74 -30.06 0.05
CA SER A 289 -13.28 -28.90 0.82
C SER A 289 -12.67 -29.25 2.19
N ILE A 290 -13.09 -30.36 2.83
CA ILE A 290 -12.56 -30.82 4.11
C ILE A 290 -11.15 -31.40 3.92
N GLY A 291 -10.96 -32.29 2.94
CA GLY A 291 -9.63 -32.81 2.57
C GLY A 291 -8.67 -31.70 2.13
N ALA A 292 -9.15 -30.76 1.31
CA ALA A 292 -8.38 -29.59 0.86
C ALA A 292 -8.02 -28.61 1.99
N GLY A 293 -8.76 -28.59 3.11
CA GLY A 293 -8.39 -27.89 4.33
C GLY A 293 -7.40 -28.67 5.20
N LEU A 294 -7.57 -30.01 5.29
CA LEU A 294 -6.74 -30.90 6.11
C LEU A 294 -5.31 -31.07 5.59
N ILE A 295 -5.07 -30.98 4.27
CA ILE A 295 -3.73 -31.18 3.69
C ILE A 295 -2.68 -30.16 4.14
N PHE A 296 -3.12 -29.03 4.71
CA PHE A 296 -2.22 -28.04 5.31
C PHE A 296 -1.70 -28.45 6.69
N LEU A 297 -2.31 -29.42 7.39
CA LEU A 297 -1.86 -29.85 8.73
C LEU A 297 -0.41 -30.37 8.74
N PRO A 298 0.01 -31.32 7.86
CA PRO A 298 1.41 -31.73 7.77
C PRO A 298 2.38 -30.58 7.49
N LEU A 299 1.98 -29.59 6.69
CA LEU A 299 2.81 -28.45 6.33
C LEU A 299 3.02 -27.48 7.52
N ILE A 300 1.99 -27.28 8.35
CA ILE A 300 2.00 -26.24 9.39
C ILE A 300 2.40 -26.78 10.77
N LEU A 301 2.06 -28.02 11.12
CA LEU A 301 2.39 -28.61 12.42
C LEU A 301 3.89 -28.52 12.79
N PRO A 302 4.86 -28.70 11.87
CA PRO A 302 6.27 -28.52 12.17
C PRO A 302 6.69 -27.09 12.60
N SER A 303 5.88 -26.06 12.34
CA SER A 303 6.18 -24.69 12.80
C SER A 303 6.25 -24.58 14.33
N PHE A 304 5.58 -25.48 15.06
CA PHE A 304 5.65 -25.58 16.52
C PHE A 304 7.03 -26.06 17.03
N LEU A 305 7.92 -26.53 16.15
CA LEU A 305 9.33 -26.76 16.47
C LEU A 305 10.16 -25.46 16.55
N GLY A 306 9.56 -24.30 16.24
CA GLY A 306 10.19 -22.98 16.28
C GLY A 306 11.04 -22.67 17.54
N PRO A 307 10.61 -23.01 18.78
CA PRO A 307 11.43 -22.84 19.98
C PRO A 307 12.72 -23.69 19.97
N VAL A 308 12.67 -24.90 19.40
CA VAL A 308 13.84 -25.77 19.24
C VAL A 308 14.77 -25.20 18.18
N VAL A 309 14.24 -24.72 17.06
CA VAL A 309 15.00 -24.00 16.03
C VAL A 309 15.69 -22.77 16.63
N GLY A 310 15.01 -22.00 17.49
CA GLY A 310 15.56 -20.87 18.23
C GLY A 310 16.77 -21.25 19.09
N MET A 311 16.64 -22.25 19.96
CA MET A 311 17.76 -22.74 20.79
C MET A 311 18.97 -23.23 19.97
N ILE A 312 18.75 -23.71 18.74
CA ILE A 312 19.83 -24.08 17.81
C ILE A 312 20.43 -22.82 17.16
N CYS A 313 19.64 -21.79 16.85
CA CYS A 313 20.11 -20.49 16.35
C CYS A 313 21.02 -19.79 17.35
N ASP A 314 20.65 -19.78 18.62
CA ASP A 314 21.41 -19.13 19.69
C ASP A 314 22.80 -19.78 19.89
N ARG A 315 22.95 -21.06 19.51
CA ARG A 315 24.21 -21.81 19.59
C ARG A 315 25.05 -21.76 18.31
N TYR A 316 24.43 -21.86 17.13
CA TYR A 316 25.14 -22.05 15.85
C TYR A 316 25.07 -20.82 14.91
N GLY A 317 24.25 -19.82 15.23
CA GLY A 317 24.01 -18.63 14.42
C GLY A 317 22.91 -18.84 13.35
N PRO A 318 21.90 -17.95 13.26
CA PRO A 318 20.73 -18.19 12.42
C PRO A 318 21.03 -18.33 10.92
N LYS A 319 22.04 -17.62 10.37
CA LYS A 319 22.44 -17.74 8.94
C LYS A 319 22.60 -19.18 8.44
N TRP A 320 23.20 -20.07 9.25
CA TRP A 320 23.52 -21.43 8.82
C TRP A 320 22.25 -22.28 8.73
N ILE A 321 21.36 -22.12 9.72
CA ILE A 321 20.11 -22.88 9.83
C ILE A 321 19.16 -22.48 8.71
N ALA A 322 19.04 -21.17 8.41
CA ALA A 322 18.32 -20.68 7.24
C ALA A 322 18.88 -21.27 5.93
N SER A 323 20.20 -21.29 5.78
CA SER A 323 20.88 -21.80 4.56
C SER A 323 20.64 -23.29 4.35
N PHE A 324 20.76 -24.10 5.42
CA PHE A 324 20.40 -25.52 5.38
C PHE A 324 18.90 -25.72 5.13
N GLY A 325 18.03 -24.88 5.71
CA GLY A 325 16.59 -24.90 5.47
C GLY A 325 16.25 -24.80 3.98
N PHE A 326 16.77 -23.81 3.26
CA PHE A 326 16.55 -23.70 1.80
C PHE A 326 17.14 -24.88 1.01
N LEU A 327 18.33 -25.34 1.37
CA LEU A 327 18.97 -26.49 0.71
C LEU A 327 18.14 -27.77 0.86
N PHE A 328 17.65 -28.06 2.06
CA PHE A 328 16.82 -29.24 2.35
C PHE A 328 15.36 -29.09 1.90
N ALA A 329 14.83 -27.87 1.73
CA ALA A 329 13.48 -27.66 1.17
C ALA A 329 13.38 -28.16 -0.28
N THR A 330 14.46 -28.00 -1.05
CA THR A 330 14.51 -28.31 -2.48
C THR A 330 14.11 -29.77 -2.81
N PRO A 331 14.72 -30.82 -2.22
CA PRO A 331 14.32 -32.20 -2.50
C PRO A 331 12.88 -32.53 -2.09
N PHE A 332 12.34 -31.93 -1.01
CA PHE A 332 10.94 -32.18 -0.64
C PHE A 332 9.96 -31.62 -1.67
N VAL A 333 10.18 -30.37 -2.13
CA VAL A 333 9.34 -29.74 -3.17
C VAL A 333 9.48 -30.46 -4.51
N VAL A 334 10.69 -30.85 -4.91
CA VAL A 334 10.92 -31.63 -6.15
C VAL A 334 10.25 -33.01 -6.08
N CYS A 335 10.30 -33.69 -4.94
CA CYS A 335 9.67 -35.02 -4.80
C CYS A 335 8.14 -35.00 -4.79
N MET A 336 7.47 -33.84 -4.61
CA MET A 336 6.01 -33.74 -4.76
C MET A 336 5.56 -34.03 -6.20
N MET A 337 6.46 -33.89 -7.17
CA MET A 337 6.30 -34.27 -8.58
C MET A 337 6.10 -35.79 -8.80
N PHE A 338 6.28 -36.63 -7.77
CA PHE A 338 6.02 -38.08 -7.85
C PHE A 338 4.63 -38.48 -7.34
N VAL A 339 3.79 -37.51 -6.94
CA VAL A 339 2.41 -37.72 -6.47
C VAL A 339 1.46 -37.54 -7.66
N ASP A 340 1.11 -38.64 -8.33
CA ASP A 340 0.32 -38.62 -9.58
C ASP A 340 -0.95 -39.50 -9.51
N GLU A 341 -1.00 -40.51 -8.63
CA GLU A 341 -2.07 -41.51 -8.64
C GLU A 341 -2.94 -41.44 -7.37
N ASN A 342 -4.21 -41.86 -7.48
CA ASN A 342 -5.16 -41.85 -6.35
C ASN A 342 -4.93 -42.99 -5.33
N THR A 343 -3.68 -43.44 -5.14
CA THR A 343 -3.33 -44.53 -4.22
C THR A 343 -3.34 -44.06 -2.76
N ILE A 344 -3.17 -45.01 -1.82
CA ILE A 344 -2.91 -44.69 -0.41
C ILE A 344 -1.44 -44.29 -0.20
N GLN A 345 -0.52 -44.77 -1.05
CA GLN A 345 0.91 -44.49 -0.95
C GLN A 345 1.21 -43.04 -1.33
N ASP A 346 0.66 -42.54 -2.44
CA ASP A 346 0.75 -41.15 -2.90
C ASP A 346 0.25 -40.15 -1.84
N LYS A 347 -0.86 -40.48 -1.15
CA LYS A 347 -1.42 -39.67 -0.05
C LYS A 347 -0.50 -39.60 1.17
N ILE A 348 0.11 -40.73 1.55
CA ILE A 348 1.08 -40.79 2.64
C ILE A 348 2.39 -40.08 2.26
N LEU A 349 2.84 -40.25 1.01
CA LEU A 349 4.01 -39.59 0.44
C LEU A 349 3.83 -38.07 0.47
N LEU A 350 2.71 -37.55 -0.05
CA LEU A 350 2.41 -36.11 -0.04
C LEU A 350 2.43 -35.54 1.39
N CYS A 351 1.79 -36.21 2.36
CA CYS A 351 1.81 -35.80 3.76
C CYS A 351 3.23 -35.81 4.36
N GLY A 352 4.05 -36.82 4.05
CA GLY A 352 5.44 -36.90 4.50
C GLY A 352 6.35 -35.82 3.89
N LEU A 353 6.18 -35.54 2.59
CA LEU A 353 6.89 -34.47 1.89
C LEU A 353 6.50 -33.09 2.43
N LEU A 354 5.21 -32.84 2.66
CA LEU A 354 4.72 -31.60 3.25
C LEU A 354 5.21 -31.40 4.69
N ALA A 355 5.33 -32.47 5.49
CA ALA A 355 5.98 -32.39 6.79
C ALA A 355 7.48 -32.02 6.67
N GLY A 356 8.18 -32.55 5.66
CA GLY A 356 9.55 -32.14 5.31
C GLY A 356 9.65 -30.65 4.96
N VAL A 357 8.77 -30.17 4.07
CA VAL A 357 8.68 -28.73 3.73
C VAL A 357 8.39 -27.90 4.98
N GLY A 358 7.45 -28.32 5.82
CA GLY A 358 7.11 -27.65 7.08
C GLY A 358 8.29 -27.51 8.04
N ILE A 359 9.06 -28.60 8.24
CA ILE A 359 10.28 -28.58 9.05
C ILE A 359 11.29 -27.59 8.48
N THR A 360 11.51 -27.60 7.16
CA THR A 360 12.43 -26.65 6.52
C THR A 360 11.96 -25.20 6.60
N MET A 361 10.65 -24.94 6.51
CA MET A 361 10.08 -23.61 6.67
C MET A 361 10.22 -23.09 8.10
N ALA A 362 10.07 -23.95 9.11
CA ALA A 362 10.38 -23.62 10.51
C ALA A 362 11.86 -23.22 10.69
N CYS A 363 12.77 -23.95 10.02
CA CYS A 363 14.20 -23.65 9.94
C CYS A 363 14.56 -22.45 9.05
N ILE A 364 13.59 -21.75 8.43
CA ILE A 364 13.81 -20.57 7.60
C ILE A 364 13.21 -19.33 8.27
N PHE A 365 11.93 -19.37 8.66
CA PHE A 365 11.16 -18.19 9.08
C PHE A 365 11.74 -17.49 10.33
N GLY A 366 11.91 -18.22 11.43
CA GLY A 366 12.48 -17.69 12.67
C GLY A 366 13.92 -17.16 12.49
N PRO A 367 14.83 -17.94 11.88
CA PRO A 367 16.20 -17.50 11.60
C PRO A 367 16.30 -16.22 10.75
N LEU A 368 15.47 -16.04 9.72
CA LEU A 368 15.45 -14.81 8.92
C LEU A 368 15.02 -13.58 9.73
N MET A 369 14.01 -13.73 10.60
CA MET A 369 13.56 -12.66 11.49
C MET A 369 14.65 -12.25 12.51
N ALA A 370 15.42 -13.23 13.01
CA ALA A 370 16.57 -12.98 13.86
C ALA A 370 17.71 -12.25 13.12
N GLU A 371 18.06 -12.68 11.90
CA GLU A 371 19.06 -12.02 11.04
C GLU A 371 18.68 -10.56 10.71
N ILE A 372 17.40 -10.30 10.42
CA ILE A 372 16.87 -8.95 10.16
C ILE A 372 16.96 -8.06 11.40
N THR A 373 16.63 -8.60 12.58
CA THR A 373 16.75 -7.86 13.85
C THR A 373 18.22 -7.56 14.18
N TRP A 374 19.10 -8.56 14.04
CA TRP A 374 20.54 -8.43 14.30
C TRP A 374 21.21 -7.39 13.40
N ALA A 375 20.87 -7.37 12.10
CA ALA A 375 21.45 -6.41 11.14
C ALA A 375 21.14 -4.93 11.47
N VAL A 376 20.05 -4.68 12.22
CA VAL A 376 19.63 -3.34 12.68
C VAL A 376 20.22 -3.00 14.04
N GLN A 377 20.18 -3.95 14.99
CA GLN A 377 20.57 -3.70 16.38
C GLN A 377 22.09 -3.82 16.63
N GLY A 378 22.81 -4.56 15.79
CA GLY A 378 24.23 -4.86 15.98
C GLY A 378 24.48 -5.74 17.20
N GLU A 379 25.74 -5.80 17.64
CA GLU A 379 26.15 -6.56 18.84
C GLU A 379 25.81 -5.79 20.14
N ASP A 380 25.71 -4.45 20.08
CA ASP A 380 25.40 -3.59 21.23
C ASP A 380 23.90 -3.55 21.61
N GLY A 381 23.00 -4.06 20.77
CA GLY A 381 21.54 -4.01 21.00
C GLY A 381 20.91 -2.62 20.88
N THR A 382 21.63 -1.62 20.37
CA THR A 382 21.26 -0.18 20.42
C THR A 382 20.42 0.31 19.24
N GLY A 383 19.80 -0.60 18.48
CA GLY A 383 18.90 -0.25 17.37
C GLY A 383 17.65 0.53 17.84
N GLY A 384 17.53 1.80 17.47
CA GLY A 384 16.38 2.63 17.81
C GLY A 384 15.09 2.16 17.14
N ALA A 385 13.94 2.26 17.83
CA ALA A 385 12.65 1.72 17.39
C ALA A 385 12.25 2.12 15.95
N GLY A 386 12.51 3.37 15.55
CA GLY A 386 12.25 3.85 14.18
C GLY A 386 13.11 3.19 13.08
N GLN A 387 14.24 2.58 13.43
CA GLN A 387 15.09 1.79 12.50
C GLN A 387 14.57 0.35 12.41
N ILE A 388 14.17 -0.23 13.54
CA ILE A 388 13.54 -1.56 13.62
C ILE A 388 12.25 -1.57 12.79
N ALA A 389 11.41 -0.54 12.91
CA ALA A 389 10.20 -0.38 12.09
C ALA A 389 10.50 -0.25 10.58
N GLN A 390 11.60 0.42 10.18
CA GLN A 390 12.02 0.50 8.77
C GLN A 390 12.46 -0.87 8.22
N ALA A 391 13.17 -1.66 9.02
CA ALA A 391 13.60 -3.00 8.63
C ALA A 391 12.45 -3.99 8.54
N TYR A 392 11.47 -3.95 9.46
CA TYR A 392 10.25 -4.75 9.32
C TYR A 392 9.35 -4.28 8.16
N GLY A 393 9.37 -2.99 7.80
CA GLY A 393 8.77 -2.51 6.56
C GLY A 393 9.43 -3.12 5.30
N LEU A 394 10.77 -3.20 5.29
CA LEU A 394 11.54 -3.87 4.22
C LEU A 394 11.28 -5.39 4.15
N TYR A 395 11.21 -6.06 5.31
CA TYR A 395 10.79 -7.47 5.41
C TYR A 395 9.40 -7.68 4.80
N ASN A 396 8.41 -6.87 5.20
CA ASN A 396 7.05 -6.98 4.69
C ASN A 396 7.00 -6.75 3.17
N MET A 397 7.78 -5.81 2.61
CA MET A 397 7.86 -5.63 1.15
C MET A 397 8.48 -6.84 0.44
N ALA A 398 9.53 -7.46 1.01
CA ALA A 398 10.13 -8.67 0.45
C ALA A 398 9.16 -9.86 0.49
N TYR A 399 8.47 -10.06 1.61
CA TYR A 399 7.41 -11.07 1.77
C TYR A 399 6.29 -10.85 0.74
N SER A 400 5.76 -9.61 0.64
CA SER A 400 4.71 -9.23 -0.30
C SER A 400 5.09 -9.49 -1.76
N GLY A 401 6.35 -9.21 -2.14
CA GLY A 401 6.88 -9.53 -3.47
C GLY A 401 6.87 -11.04 -3.74
N GLY A 402 7.24 -11.85 -2.75
CA GLY A 402 7.13 -13.30 -2.85
C GLY A 402 5.67 -13.77 -2.97
N SER A 403 4.76 -13.21 -2.16
CA SER A 403 3.31 -13.50 -2.21
C SER A 403 2.62 -13.05 -3.50
N LEU A 404 3.20 -12.10 -4.24
CA LEU A 404 2.73 -11.70 -5.58
C LEU A 404 3.18 -12.71 -6.65
N VAL A 405 4.43 -13.17 -6.59
CA VAL A 405 5.02 -14.04 -7.62
C VAL A 405 4.67 -15.52 -7.41
N GLY A 406 4.67 -15.99 -6.15
CA GLY A 406 4.47 -17.39 -5.78
C GLY A 406 3.21 -18.03 -6.35
N PRO A 407 2.00 -17.45 -6.16
CA PRO A 407 0.77 -18.02 -6.68
C PRO A 407 0.74 -18.11 -8.20
N ILE A 408 1.29 -17.11 -8.90
CA ILE A 408 1.40 -17.09 -10.36
C ILE A 408 2.33 -18.20 -10.83
N MET A 409 3.51 -18.33 -10.20
CA MET A 409 4.49 -19.37 -10.53
C MET A 409 3.94 -20.78 -10.26
N GLY A 410 3.27 -20.99 -9.12
CA GLY A 410 2.63 -22.27 -8.79
C GLY A 410 1.52 -22.65 -9.78
N GLY A 411 0.68 -21.69 -10.16
CA GLY A 411 -0.33 -21.88 -11.21
C GLY A 411 0.31 -22.23 -12.56
N MET A 412 1.28 -21.43 -13.01
CA MET A 412 2.00 -21.68 -14.26
C MET A 412 2.68 -23.05 -14.31
N VAL A 413 3.36 -23.48 -13.23
CA VAL A 413 4.01 -24.80 -13.16
C VAL A 413 2.99 -25.94 -13.26
N LYS A 414 1.81 -25.80 -12.64
CA LYS A 414 0.72 -26.76 -12.80
C LYS A 414 0.22 -26.78 -14.25
N ASP A 415 -0.13 -25.61 -14.77
CA ASP A 415 -0.77 -25.44 -16.09
C ASP A 415 0.17 -25.84 -17.26
N SER A 416 1.48 -25.57 -17.16
CA SER A 416 2.45 -25.85 -18.22
C SER A 416 3.01 -27.26 -18.21
N SER A 417 3.05 -27.89 -17.03
CA SER A 417 3.88 -29.09 -16.82
C SER A 417 3.14 -30.29 -16.22
N GLY A 418 1.88 -30.11 -15.79
CA GLY A 418 0.96 -31.20 -15.44
C GLY A 418 1.52 -32.20 -14.43
N TRP A 419 2.38 -31.73 -13.52
CA TRP A 419 3.26 -32.47 -12.60
C TRP A 419 4.25 -33.48 -13.25
N GLY A 420 3.86 -34.24 -14.28
CA GLY A 420 4.64 -35.35 -14.83
C GLY A 420 5.72 -35.04 -15.88
N THR A 421 6.06 -33.78 -16.19
CA THR A 421 6.94 -33.45 -17.34
C THR A 421 8.31 -34.16 -17.34
N LEU A 422 8.91 -34.37 -16.16
CA LEU A 422 10.19 -35.09 -16.04
C LEU A 422 10.09 -36.59 -16.35
N LYS A 423 8.90 -37.21 -16.23
CA LYS A 423 8.64 -38.57 -16.74
C LYS A 423 8.64 -38.58 -18.27
N ARG A 424 8.10 -37.54 -18.92
CA ARG A 424 8.05 -37.45 -20.38
C ARG A 424 9.45 -37.36 -21.00
N GLU A 425 10.32 -36.50 -20.51
CA GLU A 425 11.67 -36.32 -21.10
C GLU A 425 12.61 -37.55 -20.94
N TYR A 426 12.28 -38.45 -20.01
CA TYR A 426 12.96 -39.75 -19.85
C TYR A 426 12.26 -40.88 -20.63
N GLY A 427 10.94 -40.91 -20.72
CA GLY A 427 10.19 -41.91 -21.48
C GLY A 427 10.28 -41.74 -23.00
N GLU A 428 10.27 -40.49 -23.48
CA GLU A 428 10.27 -40.14 -24.91
C GLU A 428 11.64 -40.36 -25.59
N LYS A 429 12.67 -40.80 -24.84
CA LYS A 429 13.98 -41.20 -25.36
C LYS A 429 14.08 -42.69 -25.77
N VAL A 430 12.99 -43.46 -25.71
CA VAL A 430 12.92 -44.86 -26.18
C VAL A 430 11.67 -45.08 -27.05
N GLY A 431 11.65 -44.55 -28.28
CA GLY A 431 10.41 -44.62 -29.09
C GLY A 431 10.39 -44.13 -30.54
N SER A 432 11.31 -44.55 -31.41
CA SER A 432 11.21 -44.45 -32.89
C SER A 432 11.27 -43.03 -33.53
N PRO A 433 11.44 -42.88 -34.87
CA PRO A 433 12.04 -41.66 -35.45
C PRO A 433 11.20 -40.86 -36.46
N LEU A 434 11.62 -39.60 -36.65
CA LEU A 434 11.62 -38.79 -37.89
C LEU A 434 10.35 -38.72 -38.76
N GLU A 435 9.75 -37.51 -38.81
CA GLU A 435 9.25 -36.93 -40.06
C GLU A 435 9.28 -35.40 -40.01
N THR A 436 9.61 -34.73 -41.12
CA THR A 436 9.72 -33.26 -41.23
C THR A 436 9.04 -32.74 -42.51
N PRO A 437 8.01 -31.87 -42.42
CA PRO A 437 7.39 -31.27 -43.60
C PRO A 437 8.23 -30.12 -44.15
N ASN A 438 8.56 -30.16 -45.45
CA ASN A 438 9.09 -28.99 -46.16
C ASN A 438 7.95 -28.00 -46.48
N LEU A 439 8.20 -26.70 -46.31
CA LEU A 439 7.40 -25.64 -46.93
C LEU A 439 8.29 -24.74 -47.80
N THR A 440 7.90 -24.55 -49.05
CA THR A 440 8.41 -23.51 -49.94
C THR A 440 7.22 -22.72 -50.51
N PRO A 441 7.19 -21.38 -50.37
CA PRO A 441 6.14 -20.56 -50.97
C PRO A 441 6.53 -20.12 -52.39
N SER A 442 5.60 -20.22 -53.34
CA SER A 442 5.71 -19.61 -54.67
C SER A 442 4.70 -18.46 -54.82
N LEU A 443 5.20 -17.31 -55.31
CA LEU A 443 4.39 -16.13 -55.65
C LEU A 443 4.15 -16.08 -57.16
N PRO A 444 2.93 -15.75 -57.61
CA PRO A 444 2.69 -15.17 -58.93
C PRO A 444 2.27 -13.70 -58.81
N ASN A 445 3.00 -12.80 -59.45
CA ASN A 445 2.53 -11.44 -59.69
C ASN A 445 1.43 -11.45 -60.78
N SER A 446 0.39 -10.64 -60.61
CA SER A 446 -0.32 -10.02 -61.74
C SER A 446 -0.94 -8.69 -61.32
N ILE A 447 -0.75 -7.66 -62.14
CA ILE A 447 -1.34 -6.33 -61.97
C ILE A 447 -2.04 -5.98 -63.29
N LEU A 448 -3.36 -5.83 -63.27
CA LEU A 448 -4.15 -5.18 -64.32
C LEU A 448 -5.27 -4.34 -63.69
N SER A 449 -5.82 -3.42 -64.47
CA SER A 449 -6.31 -2.11 -64.03
C SER A 449 -7.82 -1.95 -63.80
N PHE A 450 -8.21 -0.75 -63.37
CA PHE A 450 -9.57 -0.18 -63.22
C PHE A 450 -10.30 -0.44 -61.88
N PRO A 451 -11.45 0.21 -61.67
CA PRO A 451 -11.58 1.62 -61.30
C PRO A 451 -11.59 1.84 -59.76
N GLU A 452 -11.12 0.87 -58.99
CA GLU A 452 -11.43 0.70 -57.55
C GLU A 452 -10.64 1.63 -56.60
N THR A 453 -9.70 2.43 -57.12
CA THR A 453 -8.72 3.16 -56.28
C THR A 453 -9.31 4.27 -55.43
N ARG A 454 -10.35 4.97 -55.92
CA ARG A 454 -10.80 6.25 -55.31
C ARG A 454 -11.37 6.10 -53.90
N GLY A 455 -12.07 4.99 -53.62
CA GLY A 455 -12.60 4.68 -52.29
C GLY A 455 -11.48 4.25 -51.32
N LYS A 456 -10.64 3.30 -51.75
CA LYS A 456 -9.46 2.84 -51.00
C LYS A 456 -8.55 4.00 -50.59
N THR A 457 -8.28 4.97 -51.47
CA THR A 457 -7.51 6.18 -51.11
C THR A 457 -8.19 7.01 -50.02
N PHE A 458 -9.52 7.19 -50.07
CA PHE A 458 -10.25 7.93 -49.02
C PHE A 458 -10.21 7.21 -47.67
N SER A 459 -10.38 5.89 -47.65
CA SER A 459 -10.30 5.08 -46.42
C SER A 459 -8.91 5.11 -45.79
N ILE A 460 -7.85 5.11 -46.63
CA ILE A 460 -6.45 5.29 -46.17
C ILE A 460 -6.23 6.69 -45.58
N MET A 461 -6.76 7.75 -46.20
CA MET A 461 -6.63 9.13 -45.69
C MET A 461 -7.36 9.34 -44.35
N GLU A 462 -8.59 8.86 -44.21
CA GLU A 462 -9.31 8.91 -42.91
C GLU A 462 -8.62 8.03 -41.85
N GLN A 463 -7.94 6.93 -42.24
CA GLN A 463 -7.15 6.13 -41.30
C GLN A 463 -5.89 6.89 -40.82
N GLN A 464 -5.12 7.49 -41.73
CA GLN A 464 -3.97 8.32 -41.38
C GLN A 464 -4.37 9.46 -40.43
N HIS A 465 -5.50 10.13 -40.71
CA HIS A 465 -6.04 11.18 -39.84
C HIS A 465 -6.49 10.66 -38.45
N ILE A 466 -7.03 9.43 -38.36
CA ILE A 466 -7.33 8.80 -37.07
C ILE A 466 -6.04 8.54 -36.28
N ASP A 467 -4.97 8.11 -36.95
CA ASP A 467 -3.70 7.79 -36.31
C ASP A 467 -2.95 9.05 -35.84
N GLU A 468 -2.97 10.14 -36.63
CA GLU A 468 -2.51 11.49 -36.21
C GLU A 468 -3.23 11.98 -34.94
N LEU A 469 -4.56 11.83 -34.88
CA LEU A 469 -5.36 12.24 -33.73
C LEU A 469 -5.06 11.37 -32.49
N LEU A 470 -4.75 10.08 -32.67
CA LEU A 470 -4.34 9.19 -31.58
C LEU A 470 -2.93 9.52 -31.07
N GLU A 471 -1.99 9.88 -31.95
CA GLU A 471 -0.66 10.39 -31.57
C GLU A 471 -0.79 11.67 -30.74
N ARG A 472 -1.60 12.64 -31.20
CA ARG A 472 -1.90 13.88 -30.45
C ARG A 472 -2.52 13.58 -29.08
N TYR A 473 -3.45 12.61 -29.01
CA TYR A 473 -4.06 12.20 -27.74
C TYR A 473 -3.04 11.58 -26.78
N LEU A 474 -2.12 10.74 -27.27
CA LEU A 474 -1.07 10.14 -26.45
C LEU A 474 -0.09 11.19 -25.90
N GLY A 475 0.30 12.19 -26.70
CA GLY A 475 1.12 13.31 -26.22
C GLY A 475 0.43 14.13 -25.12
N LEU A 476 -0.86 14.45 -25.28
CA LEU A 476 -1.64 15.14 -24.26
C LEU A 476 -1.83 14.28 -22.99
N LEU A 477 -1.98 12.96 -23.13
CA LEU A 477 -2.10 12.02 -22.01
C LEU A 477 -0.80 11.92 -21.18
N ASP A 478 0.36 11.96 -21.83
CA ASP A 478 1.66 12.03 -21.16
C ASP A 478 1.81 13.38 -20.40
N GLU A 479 1.55 14.51 -21.06
CA GLU A 479 1.61 15.83 -20.41
C GLU A 479 0.66 15.90 -19.19
N TYR A 480 -0.58 15.43 -19.34
CA TYR A 480 -1.55 15.32 -18.24
C TYR A 480 -1.03 14.46 -17.08
N THR A 481 -0.37 13.34 -17.38
CA THR A 481 0.19 12.43 -16.37
C THR A 481 1.36 13.07 -15.63
N GLN A 482 2.27 13.74 -16.34
CA GLN A 482 3.40 14.47 -15.76
C GLN A 482 2.94 15.66 -14.90
N LEU A 483 1.95 16.43 -15.37
CA LEU A 483 1.35 17.53 -14.60
C LEU A 483 0.65 17.02 -13.34
N ARG A 484 -0.09 15.89 -13.43
CA ARG A 484 -0.76 15.27 -12.27
C ARG A 484 0.24 14.72 -11.24
N GLN A 485 1.36 14.14 -11.69
CA GLN A 485 2.46 13.73 -10.81
C GLN A 485 3.09 14.94 -10.13
N THR A 486 3.36 16.01 -10.88
CA THR A 486 3.93 17.27 -10.36
C THR A 486 2.99 17.93 -9.33
N LEU A 487 1.68 17.96 -9.60
CA LEU A 487 0.65 18.45 -8.67
C LEU A 487 0.67 17.69 -7.34
N SER A 488 0.73 16.35 -7.40
CA SER A 488 0.79 15.49 -6.21
C SER A 488 2.07 15.74 -5.38
N GLN A 489 3.22 15.89 -6.05
CA GLN A 489 4.49 16.21 -5.39
C GLN A 489 4.46 17.59 -4.71
N LEU A 490 3.95 18.62 -5.39
CA LEU A 490 3.82 19.97 -4.83
C LEU A 490 2.86 20.02 -3.66
N GLN A 491 1.66 19.42 -3.77
CA GLN A 491 0.69 19.36 -2.67
C GLN A 491 1.26 18.63 -1.44
N SER A 492 1.93 17.49 -1.64
CA SER A 492 2.63 16.78 -0.56
C SER A 492 3.72 17.66 0.08
N GLY A 493 4.48 18.40 -0.73
CA GLY A 493 5.46 19.39 -0.27
C GLY A 493 4.84 20.49 0.59
N VAL A 494 3.72 21.09 0.16
CA VAL A 494 2.98 22.11 0.91
C VAL A 494 2.58 21.59 2.29
N TYR A 495 1.93 20.43 2.38
CA TYR A 495 1.51 19.86 3.66
C TYR A 495 2.70 19.52 4.57
N GLN A 496 3.80 18.97 4.03
CA GLN A 496 5.02 18.69 4.80
C GLN A 496 5.68 19.97 5.32
N ASN A 497 5.72 21.03 4.52
CA ASN A 497 6.37 22.28 4.88
C ASN A 497 5.52 23.13 5.86
N ILE A 498 4.18 23.06 5.76
CA ILE A 498 3.26 23.56 6.80
C ILE A 498 3.43 22.76 8.10
N ALA A 499 3.53 21.44 8.05
CA ALA A 499 3.75 20.61 9.24
C ALA A 499 5.10 20.94 9.93
N ARG A 500 6.17 21.16 9.15
CA ARG A 500 7.46 21.65 9.66
C ARG A 500 7.35 23.02 10.31
N ALA A 501 6.68 23.98 9.67
CA ALA A 501 6.48 25.33 10.22
C ALA A 501 5.72 25.30 11.55
N ASN A 502 4.70 24.45 11.67
CA ASN A 502 3.97 24.22 12.92
C ASN A 502 4.83 23.55 14.00
N PHE A 503 5.72 22.63 13.63
CA PHE A 503 6.64 21.99 14.58
C PHE A 503 7.73 22.94 15.08
N SER A 504 8.18 23.88 14.23
CA SER A 504 9.13 24.94 14.58
C SER A 504 8.46 26.26 14.99
N GLY A 505 7.17 26.23 15.35
CA GLY A 505 6.42 27.41 15.80
C GLY A 505 6.69 27.72 17.28
N GLU A 506 6.57 28.99 17.65
CA GLU A 506 6.56 29.39 19.06
C GLU A 506 5.31 28.84 19.77
N ARG A 507 5.38 28.59 21.08
CA ARG A 507 4.32 27.95 21.86
C ARG A 507 2.98 28.68 21.69
N GLY A 508 2.05 28.05 20.96
CA GLY A 508 0.69 28.55 20.71
C GLY A 508 0.42 28.93 19.25
N MET A 509 1.43 29.26 18.46
CA MET A 509 1.27 29.65 17.06
C MET A 509 1.03 28.43 16.16
N ARG A 510 -0.04 28.46 15.35
CA ARG A 510 -0.42 27.31 14.50
C ARG A 510 -0.89 27.74 13.11
N TYR A 511 0.03 27.70 12.15
CA TYR A 511 -0.22 27.96 10.74
C TYR A 511 -1.19 26.92 10.14
N GLY A 512 -2.45 27.31 9.96
CA GLY A 512 -3.53 26.46 9.45
C GLY A 512 -4.86 27.21 9.41
N HIS A 513 -5.96 26.50 9.16
CA HIS A 513 -7.32 27.06 9.05
C HIS A 513 -7.70 27.91 10.28
N ASP A 514 -7.21 27.55 11.46
CA ASP A 514 -7.42 28.22 12.74
C ASP A 514 -6.94 29.70 12.77
N HIS A 515 -6.22 30.18 11.75
CA HIS A 515 -5.73 31.57 11.62
C HIS A 515 -6.21 32.24 10.30
N TYR A 516 -7.24 31.71 9.64
CA TYR A 516 -7.91 32.39 8.51
C TYR A 516 -9.07 33.22 9.07
N ASP A 517 -8.89 34.53 9.17
CA ASP A 517 -9.80 35.48 9.83
C ASP A 517 -10.89 36.05 8.88
N GLU A 518 -11.24 35.31 7.84
CA GLU A 518 -12.16 35.68 6.74
C GLU A 518 -11.76 36.91 5.89
N ARG A 519 -10.71 37.67 6.28
CA ARG A 519 -10.22 38.84 5.52
C ARG A 519 -9.44 38.49 4.25
N MET A 520 -9.26 37.21 3.93
CA MET A 520 -8.47 36.77 2.78
C MET A 520 -9.24 36.89 1.45
N GLN A 521 -9.02 38.00 0.76
CA GLN A 521 -9.44 38.18 -0.64
C GLN A 521 -8.59 37.31 -1.60
N ALA A 522 -9.19 36.89 -2.71
CA ALA A 522 -8.51 36.09 -3.73
C ALA A 522 -7.52 36.93 -4.55
N ILE A 523 -6.21 36.74 -4.33
CA ILE A 523 -5.13 37.53 -4.95
C ILE A 523 -4.81 37.07 -6.39
N ARG A 524 -5.64 36.22 -7.01
CA ARG A 524 -5.45 35.67 -8.37
C ARG A 524 -6.79 35.52 -9.06
N LEU A 525 -6.85 35.92 -10.33
CA LEU A 525 -8.04 35.82 -11.18
C LEU A 525 -7.76 34.89 -12.36
N LEU A 526 -8.73 34.04 -12.69
CA LEU A 526 -8.62 33.03 -13.74
C LEU A 526 -9.36 33.53 -14.99
N SER A 527 -8.63 33.65 -16.10
CA SER A 527 -9.20 33.82 -17.42
C SER A 527 -9.54 32.46 -18.03
N ILE A 528 -10.61 32.43 -18.80
CA ILE A 528 -11.02 31.30 -19.63
C ILE A 528 -11.13 31.82 -21.06
N SER A 529 -10.21 31.42 -21.92
CA SER A 529 -10.23 31.71 -23.36
C SER A 529 -10.57 30.44 -24.15
N GLN A 530 -10.75 30.55 -25.46
CA GLN A 530 -11.01 29.38 -26.33
C GLN A 530 -9.88 29.20 -27.33
N ASN A 531 -9.44 27.94 -27.51
CA ASN A 531 -8.50 27.52 -28.53
C ASN A 531 -9.18 27.49 -29.92
N LYS A 532 -8.39 27.29 -30.99
CA LYS A 532 -8.88 27.18 -32.38
C LYS A 532 -9.91 26.05 -32.60
N HIS A 533 -9.95 25.03 -31.72
CA HIS A 533 -10.93 23.94 -31.71
C HIS A 533 -12.14 24.20 -30.77
N GLN A 534 -12.31 25.44 -30.27
CA GLN A 534 -13.30 25.85 -29.24
C GLN A 534 -13.04 25.32 -27.81
N SER A 535 -12.00 24.51 -27.61
CA SER A 535 -11.53 24.02 -26.30
C SER A 535 -11.25 25.15 -25.31
N PRO A 536 -11.74 25.12 -24.06
CA PRO A 536 -11.42 26.13 -23.06
C PRO A 536 -9.95 26.02 -22.59
N ILE A 537 -9.21 27.12 -22.69
CA ILE A 537 -7.87 27.30 -22.11
C ILE A 537 -8.01 28.15 -20.85
N PHE A 538 -7.41 27.67 -19.76
CA PHE A 538 -7.40 28.31 -18.46
C PHE A 538 -6.03 28.95 -18.23
N SER A 539 -5.99 30.25 -17.98
CA SER A 539 -4.77 31.01 -17.71
C SER A 539 -5.03 32.08 -16.64
N ILE A 540 -4.00 32.49 -15.89
CA ILE A 540 -4.18 33.47 -14.82
C ILE A 540 -3.91 34.89 -15.32
N LEU A 541 -4.80 35.80 -14.94
CA LEU A 541 -4.69 37.23 -15.19
C LEU A 541 -3.83 37.89 -14.12
N ASN A 542 -2.70 38.44 -14.55
CA ASN A 542 -1.98 39.47 -13.80
C ASN A 542 -2.76 40.79 -13.96
N VAL A 543 -3.77 41.01 -13.12
CA VAL A 543 -4.51 42.27 -13.06
C VAL A 543 -3.58 43.37 -12.52
N PRO A 544 -3.43 44.52 -13.20
CA PRO A 544 -2.79 45.70 -12.62
C PRO A 544 -3.58 46.16 -11.40
N GLU A 545 -2.90 46.41 -10.27
CA GLU A 545 -3.56 46.85 -9.04
C GLU A 545 -4.24 48.21 -9.26
N GLU A 546 -5.57 48.27 -9.13
CA GLU A 546 -6.35 49.51 -9.22
C GLU A 546 -6.08 50.40 -8.00
N GLU A 547 -5.98 51.71 -8.20
CA GLU A 547 -5.75 52.68 -7.12
C GLU A 547 -7.08 53.04 -6.44
N GLU A 548 -7.32 52.52 -5.23
CA GLU A 548 -8.46 52.91 -4.40
C GLU A 548 -8.28 54.35 -3.88
N GLU A 549 -9.22 55.25 -4.23
CA GLU A 549 -9.27 56.62 -3.67
C GLU A 549 -9.74 56.59 -2.21
N GLU A 550 -8.94 57.15 -1.29
CA GLU A 550 -9.34 57.34 0.10
C GLU A 550 -10.43 58.41 0.21
N LYS A 551 -11.68 58.00 0.42
CA LYS A 551 -12.71 58.87 0.99
C LYS A 551 -12.39 59.08 2.47
N GLY A 552 -12.11 60.32 2.85
CA GLY A 552 -11.90 60.68 4.25
C GLY A 552 -13.18 60.56 5.07
N GLU A 553 -13.04 60.14 6.32
CA GLU A 553 -14.05 60.32 7.36
C GLU A 553 -13.64 61.48 8.29
N GLU A 554 -14.61 62.29 8.69
CA GLU A 554 -14.42 63.42 9.59
C GLU A 554 -14.25 62.90 11.04
N GLN A 555 -13.32 63.49 11.80
CA GLN A 555 -13.31 63.39 13.25
C GLN A 555 -13.20 64.78 13.86
N ASP A 556 -14.27 65.17 14.56
CA ASP A 556 -14.47 66.48 15.17
C ASP A 556 -13.66 66.66 16.47
N GLU A 557 -13.52 67.91 16.91
CA GLU A 557 -12.53 68.31 17.94
C GLU A 557 -12.88 67.93 19.39
N SER A 558 -11.86 67.58 20.19
CA SER A 558 -11.54 68.18 21.52
C SER A 558 -10.44 67.38 22.25
N SER A 559 -9.50 67.96 23.02
CA SER A 559 -9.10 69.37 23.22
C SER A 559 -7.72 69.46 23.92
N ALA A 560 -6.92 70.51 23.62
CA ALA A 560 -5.90 71.24 24.43
C ALA A 560 -5.14 70.53 25.61
N THR A 561 -3.84 70.77 25.93
CA THR A 561 -2.80 71.79 25.59
C THR A 561 -1.43 71.24 26.07
N GLU A 562 -0.21 71.77 25.88
CA GLU A 562 0.45 72.91 25.17
C GLU A 562 1.91 72.44 24.89
N GLY A 563 2.70 73.18 24.10
CA GLY A 563 4.16 73.07 24.15
C GLY A 563 4.88 73.87 23.05
N HIS A 564 5.14 75.15 23.28
CA HIS A 564 5.83 76.05 22.34
C HIS A 564 7.27 75.63 21.93
N LYS A 565 7.60 75.77 20.63
CA LYS A 565 8.54 76.80 20.09
C LYS A 565 8.68 76.85 18.55
N GLN A 566 8.99 78.04 18.02
CA GLN A 566 9.36 78.30 16.60
C GLN A 566 10.80 77.76 16.30
N GLY A 567 11.31 77.51 15.08
CA GLY A 567 11.15 78.06 13.71
C GLY A 567 12.54 78.54 13.19
N PRO A 568 12.83 78.77 11.89
CA PRO A 568 11.99 78.75 10.68
C PRO A 568 12.54 77.87 9.50
N LYS A 569 11.86 77.92 8.34
CA LYS A 569 12.29 77.50 6.97
C LYS A 569 12.87 78.73 6.21
N PRO A 570 13.35 78.68 4.94
CA PRO A 570 13.32 77.60 3.92
C PRO A 570 14.77 77.08 3.58
N GLU A 571 15.29 76.67 2.41
CA GLU A 571 14.96 76.72 0.95
C GLU A 571 15.45 75.49 0.14
N THR A 572 14.96 75.40 -1.11
CA THR A 572 15.47 74.64 -2.29
C THR A 572 16.14 73.27 -2.10
N GLY A 573 15.35 72.22 -2.33
CA GLY A 573 15.79 70.91 -2.82
C GLY A 573 14.64 70.25 -3.60
N GLU A 574 14.90 69.68 -4.77
CA GLU A 574 13.83 69.17 -5.65
C GLU A 574 13.11 67.97 -5.03
N GLU A 575 11.82 68.12 -4.71
CA GLU A 575 10.97 67.00 -4.28
C GLU A 575 10.67 66.09 -5.46
N LYS A 576 11.45 65.00 -5.57
CA LYS A 576 11.05 63.81 -6.35
C LYS A 576 9.67 63.35 -5.85
N PRO A 577 8.74 62.94 -6.74
CA PRO A 577 7.42 62.50 -6.33
C PRO A 577 7.55 61.36 -5.32
N ALA A 578 6.92 61.53 -4.15
CA ALA A 578 7.05 60.59 -3.05
C ALA A 578 6.56 59.20 -3.48
N GLU A 579 7.48 58.23 -3.49
CA GLU A 579 7.20 56.87 -3.93
C GLU A 579 6.21 56.19 -2.97
N LYS A 580 4.91 56.26 -3.29
CA LYS A 580 3.83 55.63 -2.53
C LYS A 580 4.16 54.14 -2.35
N LYS A 581 4.58 53.75 -1.14
CA LYS A 581 4.96 52.36 -0.83
C LYS A 581 3.77 51.43 -1.01
N ARG A 582 3.74 50.74 -2.16
CA ARG A 582 2.77 49.67 -2.47
C ARG A 582 2.69 48.70 -1.28
N LYS A 583 1.51 48.61 -0.65
CA LYS A 583 1.23 47.66 0.44
C LYS A 583 1.11 46.26 -0.16
N ASN A 584 2.24 45.64 -0.46
CA ASN A 584 2.36 44.28 -1.00
C ASN A 584 1.53 43.30 -0.14
N LYS A 585 0.38 42.85 -0.65
CA LYS A 585 -0.62 42.02 0.05
C LYS A 585 -0.15 40.56 0.23
N ASN A 586 1.12 40.32 0.56
CA ASN A 586 1.65 38.98 0.85
C ASN A 586 1.14 38.51 2.23
N PRO A 587 0.29 37.45 2.31
CA PRO A 587 -0.31 37.00 3.56
C PRO A 587 0.68 36.41 4.58
N LEU A 588 1.94 36.17 4.21
CA LEU A 588 2.97 35.82 5.20
C LEU A 588 3.21 36.95 6.22
N HIS A 589 3.03 38.22 5.83
CA HIS A 589 3.25 39.36 6.73
C HIS A 589 2.24 39.41 7.89
N TRP A 590 1.09 38.73 7.79
CA TRP A 590 0.14 38.57 8.90
C TRP A 590 0.73 37.75 10.07
N PHE A 591 1.76 36.94 9.80
CA PHE A 591 2.52 36.19 10.79
C PHE A 591 3.83 36.88 11.20
N GLY A 592 3.94 38.20 10.96
CA GLY A 592 5.07 39.04 11.36
C GLY A 592 6.30 38.93 10.45
N LEU A 593 7.47 39.34 10.96
CA LEU A 593 8.71 39.41 10.20
C LEU A 593 9.47 38.06 10.14
N PHE A 594 9.41 37.29 11.23
CA PHE A 594 10.21 36.08 11.46
C PHE A 594 9.53 34.77 11.04
N VAL A 595 8.74 34.84 9.96
CA VAL A 595 8.01 33.68 9.41
C VAL A 595 8.95 32.51 9.11
N PRO A 596 8.70 31.29 9.64
CA PRO A 596 9.54 30.11 9.42
C PRO A 596 9.74 29.77 7.94
N MET A 597 10.94 29.28 7.58
CA MET A 597 11.26 28.87 6.21
C MET A 597 10.27 27.84 5.64
N GLY A 598 9.74 26.93 6.47
CA GLY A 598 8.70 25.99 6.05
C GLY A 598 7.45 26.68 5.50
N LEU A 599 6.97 27.76 6.13
CA LEU A 599 5.78 28.46 5.67
C LEU A 599 6.07 29.26 4.38
N ARG A 600 7.28 29.83 4.27
CA ARG A 600 7.75 30.47 3.03
C ARG A 600 7.77 29.48 1.86
N THR A 601 8.38 28.30 2.05
CA THR A 601 8.42 27.25 1.02
C THR A 601 7.03 26.71 0.67
N ALA A 602 6.15 26.54 1.67
CA ALA A 602 4.77 26.14 1.44
C ALA A 602 3.99 27.18 0.62
N GLN A 603 4.21 28.48 0.86
CA GLN A 603 3.63 29.52 0.01
C GLN A 603 4.14 29.41 -1.44
N THR A 604 5.45 29.34 -1.66
CA THR A 604 6.03 29.23 -3.02
C THR A 604 5.51 28.00 -3.77
N GLN A 605 5.37 26.85 -3.10
CA GLN A 605 4.81 25.63 -3.69
C GLN A 605 3.30 25.74 -3.96
N SER A 606 2.56 26.46 -3.13
CA SER A 606 1.11 26.73 -3.33
C SER A 606 0.88 27.69 -4.49
N ILE A 607 1.69 28.76 -4.58
CA ILE A 607 1.72 29.71 -5.70
C ILE A 607 1.95 28.95 -7.00
N LYS A 608 3.05 28.18 -7.11
CA LYS A 608 3.34 27.36 -8.30
C LYS A 608 2.23 26.36 -8.65
N THR A 609 1.57 25.79 -7.63
CA THR A 609 0.44 24.87 -7.84
C THR A 609 -0.73 25.54 -8.54
N VAL A 610 -1.07 26.77 -8.12
CA VAL A 610 -2.20 27.55 -8.64
C VAL A 610 -1.86 28.27 -9.95
N GLU A 611 -0.63 28.80 -10.09
CA GLU A 611 -0.18 29.57 -11.26
C GLU A 611 0.20 28.69 -12.46
N ASP A 612 1.09 27.71 -12.26
CA ASP A 612 1.61 26.89 -13.37
C ASP A 612 0.73 25.67 -13.64
N ILE A 613 0.45 24.88 -12.59
CA ILE A 613 0.10 23.46 -12.76
C ILE A 613 -1.40 23.24 -12.96
N ILE A 614 -2.25 23.81 -12.10
CA ILE A 614 -3.71 23.61 -12.19
C ILE A 614 -4.29 24.15 -13.51
N PRO A 615 -3.96 25.37 -13.99
CA PRO A 615 -4.55 25.90 -15.23
C PRO A 615 -4.15 25.08 -16.46
N ARG A 616 -2.89 24.65 -16.57
CA ARG A 616 -2.45 23.78 -17.67
C ARG A 616 -3.09 22.40 -17.58
N LEU A 617 -3.16 21.78 -16.39
CA LEU A 617 -3.78 20.46 -16.21
C LEU A 617 -5.25 20.43 -16.65
N VAL A 618 -6.04 21.45 -16.29
CA VAL A 618 -7.45 21.54 -16.71
C VAL A 618 -7.57 21.84 -18.21
N SER A 619 -6.68 22.67 -18.77
CA SER A 619 -6.63 22.94 -20.22
C SER A 619 -6.31 21.67 -21.03
N VAL A 620 -5.28 20.92 -20.65
CA VAL A 620 -4.90 19.65 -21.31
C VAL A 620 -6.05 18.64 -21.24
N ASN A 621 -6.71 18.52 -20.09
CA ASN A 621 -7.88 17.65 -19.95
C ASN A 621 -9.05 18.06 -20.87
N ALA A 622 -9.23 19.36 -21.14
CA ALA A 622 -10.21 19.84 -22.12
C ALA A 622 -9.79 19.52 -23.56
N GLU A 623 -8.51 19.77 -23.92
CA GLU A 623 -7.96 19.40 -25.24
C GLU A 623 -8.08 17.89 -25.52
N MET A 624 -7.85 17.03 -24.52
CA MET A 624 -8.00 15.57 -24.63
C MET A 624 -9.44 15.15 -24.96
N LEU A 625 -10.44 15.79 -24.33
CA LEU A 625 -11.86 15.48 -24.57
C LEU A 625 -12.29 15.85 -25.99
N ASP A 626 -11.83 17.00 -26.50
CA ASP A 626 -12.12 17.41 -27.88
C ASP A 626 -11.44 16.50 -28.91
N VAL A 627 -10.19 16.08 -28.67
CA VAL A 627 -9.51 15.07 -29.53
C VAL A 627 -10.25 13.73 -29.48
N GLU A 628 -10.76 13.29 -28.32
CA GLU A 628 -11.57 12.06 -28.28
C GLU A 628 -12.87 12.19 -29.09
N ILE A 629 -13.50 13.37 -29.06
CA ILE A 629 -14.68 13.68 -29.89
C ILE A 629 -14.32 13.70 -31.38
N GLU A 630 -13.16 14.24 -31.77
CA GLU A 630 -12.66 14.21 -33.16
C GLU A 630 -12.36 12.77 -33.63
N VAL A 631 -11.68 11.93 -32.83
CA VAL A 631 -11.45 10.50 -33.14
C VAL A 631 -12.78 9.75 -33.31
N ARG A 632 -13.76 9.97 -32.41
CA ARG A 632 -15.10 9.37 -32.51
C ARG A 632 -15.83 9.84 -33.78
N ARG A 633 -15.65 11.09 -34.22
CA ARG A 633 -16.20 11.63 -35.48
C ARG A 633 -15.53 11.01 -36.71
N ALA A 634 -14.20 10.94 -36.76
CA ALA A 634 -13.44 10.36 -37.88
C ALA A 634 -13.75 8.87 -38.08
N ARG A 635 -13.71 8.06 -37.00
CA ARG A 635 -14.14 6.64 -37.04
C ARG A 635 -15.56 6.47 -37.59
N LYS A 636 -16.48 7.38 -37.28
CA LYS A 636 -17.86 7.40 -37.81
C LYS A 636 -17.97 7.85 -39.27
N ARG A 637 -17.00 8.61 -39.80
CA ARG A 637 -16.89 8.89 -41.25
C ARG A 637 -16.36 7.68 -41.99
N ARG A 638 -15.23 7.09 -41.54
CA ARG A 638 -14.64 5.88 -42.12
C ARG A 638 -15.67 4.73 -42.19
N ALA A 639 -16.36 4.42 -41.10
CA ALA A 639 -17.37 3.37 -41.08
C ALA A 639 -18.57 3.64 -42.02
N LYS A 640 -18.91 4.91 -42.30
CA LYS A 640 -19.91 5.26 -43.33
C LYS A 640 -19.37 5.06 -44.75
N ALA A 641 -18.09 5.38 -45.00
CA ALA A 641 -17.46 5.16 -46.30
C ALA A 641 -17.37 3.66 -46.62
N GLU A 642 -16.90 2.82 -45.70
CA GLU A 642 -16.83 1.36 -45.86
C GLU A 642 -18.22 0.73 -46.12
N MET A 643 -19.28 1.26 -45.50
CA MET A 643 -20.66 0.82 -45.77
C MET A 643 -21.19 1.32 -47.12
N ALA A 644 -20.73 2.46 -47.63
CA ALA A 644 -21.06 2.93 -48.97
C ALA A 644 -20.35 2.08 -50.03
N GLU A 645 -19.04 1.83 -49.86
CA GLU A 645 -18.25 0.96 -50.74
C GLU A 645 -18.87 -0.43 -50.90
N LYS A 646 -19.24 -1.08 -49.78
CA LYS A 646 -19.89 -2.40 -49.79
C LYS A 646 -21.21 -2.40 -50.57
N LYS A 647 -22.02 -1.34 -50.46
CA LYS A 647 -23.27 -1.20 -51.22
C LYS A 647 -23.03 -1.01 -52.73
N THR A 648 -22.03 -0.22 -53.13
CA THR A 648 -21.65 -0.12 -54.54
C THR A 648 -21.09 -1.43 -55.09
N GLY A 649 -20.30 -2.16 -54.29
CA GLY A 649 -19.75 -3.47 -54.67
C GLY A 649 -20.84 -4.50 -54.94
N GLN A 650 -21.81 -4.66 -54.02
CA GLN A 650 -22.93 -5.59 -54.22
C GLN A 650 -23.75 -5.25 -55.46
N ALA A 651 -24.07 -3.97 -55.70
CA ALA A 651 -24.79 -3.56 -56.91
C ALA A 651 -24.06 -3.93 -58.22
N THR A 652 -22.72 -3.86 -58.24
CA THR A 652 -21.94 -4.34 -59.40
C THR A 652 -21.90 -5.87 -59.52
N THR A 653 -21.88 -6.61 -58.40
CA THR A 653 -21.92 -8.09 -58.40
C THR A 653 -23.27 -8.62 -58.87
N ASP A 654 -24.37 -8.06 -58.37
CA ASP A 654 -25.73 -8.43 -58.76
C ASP A 654 -25.95 -8.20 -60.26
N THR A 655 -25.40 -7.11 -60.82
CA THR A 655 -25.48 -6.81 -62.26
C THR A 655 -24.72 -7.82 -63.13
N GLN A 656 -23.56 -8.32 -62.66
CA GLN A 656 -22.84 -9.38 -63.39
C GLN A 656 -23.53 -10.75 -63.33
N SER A 657 -24.34 -11.01 -62.31
CA SER A 657 -25.07 -12.29 -62.17
C SER A 657 -26.20 -12.49 -63.20
N GLN A 658 -26.58 -11.45 -63.96
CA GLN A 658 -27.72 -11.46 -64.89
C GLN A 658 -27.34 -11.60 -66.37
N ILE A 659 -26.08 -11.91 -66.71
CA ILE A 659 -25.66 -12.17 -68.10
C ILE A 659 -25.96 -13.65 -68.44
N PRO A 660 -26.88 -13.98 -69.37
CA PRO A 660 -27.18 -15.37 -69.70
C PRO A 660 -26.04 -16.02 -70.50
N THR A 661 -25.69 -17.25 -70.14
CA THR A 661 -24.85 -18.12 -70.99
C THR A 661 -25.62 -18.53 -72.24
N LEU A 662 -25.30 -17.89 -73.37
CA LEU A 662 -25.75 -18.33 -74.69
C LEU A 662 -24.85 -19.47 -75.17
N GLU A 663 -25.37 -20.70 -75.12
CA GLU A 663 -24.83 -21.84 -75.88
C GLU A 663 -25.09 -21.62 -77.38
N ALA A 664 -24.07 -21.81 -78.22
CA ALA A 664 -24.24 -21.91 -79.67
C ALA A 664 -23.07 -22.68 -80.33
N SER A 665 -23.38 -23.90 -80.79
CA SER A 665 -22.73 -24.70 -81.84
C SER A 665 -21.20 -24.84 -81.84
#